data_AF-A0A5D2V0A9-F1
#
_entry.id   AF-A0A5D2V0A9-F1
#
_cell.length_a   1.000
_cell.length_b   1.000
_cell.length_c   1.000
_cell.angle_alpha   90.00
_cell.angle_beta   90.00
_cell.angle_gamma   90.00
#
_symmetry.space_group_name_H-M   'P 1'
#
loop_
_entity.id
_entity.type
_entity.pdbx_description
1 polymer ?
#
loop_
_entity_poly.entity_id
_entity_poly.type
_entity_poly.pdbx_seq_one_letter_code
_entity_poly.pdbx_strand_id
1 'polypeptide(L)'
;MMKRVVWHASLLLLVVTLHACLSHASTAESLALLDWKVNLQSLTNRSVLPSWTISPRNAEASPCSWFGVHCKGDSVYRINLTSYGVKGTLHGFPFSSLPNLEELDLSINGLFGTIPPQINQLSNLTYLDLSYNQLSGKIPPQIGQLIHLRTLHLVQNLLNSSIPEEIGQLKSLEELALQNNYLNGSIPSSLVNLANLTYLYMLNNSLSGNIPSEIGNLSSLQELYIDKNQLAGSIPSTFGNLKHLRLLYLSTNSLSGSIPSEFGHMESLTELALFKNNLSGFIPPSLGNLTDLTILQLYENKLFGPIPEELGNLKLLVFLELSQNQLNGSIPSSFANLSNLETLFLRDNQLSGPIPQEIGNFMKMWMLELDENQFTGQLPQNICKGGKLEYFIANDNHFRGPIPKDLKNCSSLKRVRLERNRLTGNISEDFGVYPSLEFISLSDNDFYGEISPQWALCNNLSNLQIARNNITGRIPPELGNSTQFQALDLSSNHLVGEIPKELTKLTSLTRLILSGNQLSGGIPMEVGSFSQLEYLDLSANRLSQSIPKTIGDMLKLHYLNLSSNNFSLGIPPQIGKLVQVNELDLSHNVLSGDIPTQIQSLQSLSTLNLSYNNLSGSITIFDELRGLLHVNIAHNELQGPIPDIPAFQNAPIQALEGNKGLCGNVSGLKPCKLSKNGHHKLLYAIMFPLLGASILLIVILALYFSFKSRGKHADEESESSLISASLFSISSFDGKLLYSEIISATNNFDSSCCIGKGGYGNVYRVELSSGDIVAVKKVHPLRADEVRAAKEFQNEVMACIEIRHRNIVKFYGFCWSAEQSFLVYKYLEKGSLATNLSNEEAGRELDWEKRVNIIKGVANALSYLHNDCSQPIVHRDLSSNNVLLDAEFEAHVSDFGTAKLLNPDSSNWTNLAGTYGYVAPELAYTMKVSEKCDVYSFGVLTMEVIMGAHPGDLISTLPSSSLEMRLLVKDVLDQRPLPPSTDVQDKLESVMEIAFMCLAENPHSRPTMYAISQLLAS
;
A
#
# COMPACT_ATOMS: atom_id res chain seq x y z
N MET A 1 -64.22 74.21 2.81
CA MET A 1 -64.02 73.56 4.11
C MET A 1 -64.14 72.03 4.07
N MET A 2 -64.98 71.43 3.21
CA MET A 2 -65.13 69.95 3.13
C MET A 2 -63.96 69.16 2.50
N LYS A 3 -63.10 69.76 1.66
CA LYS A 3 -61.99 69.03 1.01
C LYS A 3 -60.77 68.76 1.91
N ARG A 4 -60.57 69.54 2.99
CA ARG A 4 -59.45 69.33 3.95
C ARG A 4 -59.76 68.24 4.97
N VAL A 5 -61.02 68.05 5.34
CA VAL A 5 -61.44 67.03 6.32
C VAL A 5 -61.36 65.62 5.74
N VAL A 6 -61.70 65.45 4.46
CA VAL A 6 -61.58 64.16 3.76
C VAL A 6 -60.11 63.76 3.61
N TRP A 7 -59.20 64.68 3.30
CA TRP A 7 -57.77 64.39 3.21
C TRP A 7 -57.12 64.00 4.55
N HIS A 8 -57.50 64.67 5.65
CA HIS A 8 -56.98 64.32 6.97
C HIS A 8 -57.60 63.02 7.50
N ALA A 9 -58.88 62.75 7.21
CA ALA A 9 -59.53 61.49 7.55
C ALA A 9 -58.96 60.31 6.74
N SER A 10 -58.67 60.49 5.45
CA SER A 10 -58.01 59.47 4.62
C SER A 10 -56.56 59.23 5.03
N LEU A 11 -55.81 60.26 5.44
CA LEU A 11 -54.44 60.10 5.96
C LEU A 11 -54.43 59.42 7.33
N LEU A 12 -55.37 59.77 8.22
CA LEU A 12 -55.53 59.09 9.51
C LEU A 12 -55.97 57.63 9.33
N LEU A 13 -56.90 57.37 8.40
CA LEU A 13 -57.33 56.00 8.10
C LEU A 13 -56.16 55.20 7.52
N LEU A 14 -55.36 55.79 6.62
CA LEU A 14 -54.17 55.14 6.06
C LEU A 14 -53.13 54.84 7.14
N VAL A 15 -52.83 55.80 8.03
CA VAL A 15 -51.87 55.64 9.13
C VAL A 15 -52.36 54.63 10.18
N VAL A 16 -53.65 54.60 10.48
CA VAL A 16 -54.27 53.62 11.39
C VAL A 16 -54.33 52.23 10.74
N THR A 17 -54.62 52.12 9.43
CA THR A 17 -54.55 50.83 8.72
C THR A 17 -53.12 50.32 8.54
N LEU A 18 -52.14 51.21 8.38
CA LEU A 18 -50.71 50.85 8.34
C LEU A 18 -50.23 50.38 9.71
N HIS A 19 -50.57 51.09 10.80
CA HIS A 19 -50.26 50.64 12.17
C HIS A 19 -50.97 49.32 12.52
N ALA A 20 -52.22 49.13 12.09
CA ALA A 20 -52.95 47.88 12.31
C ALA A 20 -52.41 46.71 11.47
N CYS A 21 -51.96 46.96 10.22
CA CYS A 21 -51.31 45.92 9.41
C CYS A 21 -49.92 45.53 9.94
N LEU A 22 -49.13 46.50 10.43
CA LEU A 22 -47.81 46.25 11.02
C LEU A 22 -47.91 45.45 12.32
N SER A 23 -48.90 45.77 13.18
CA SER A 23 -49.13 45.01 14.42
C SER A 23 -49.65 43.59 14.18
N HIS A 24 -50.44 43.37 13.11
CA HIS A 24 -50.93 42.03 12.72
C HIS A 24 -49.85 41.15 12.08
N ALA A 25 -48.91 41.72 11.31
CA ALA A 25 -47.82 40.97 10.70
C ALA A 25 -46.86 40.38 11.76
N SER A 26 -46.51 41.18 12.77
CA SER A 26 -45.65 40.76 13.90
C SER A 26 -46.26 39.63 14.74
N THR A 27 -47.59 39.62 14.89
CA THR A 27 -48.30 38.55 15.61
C THR A 27 -48.38 37.25 14.80
N ALA A 28 -48.47 37.32 13.47
CA ALA A 28 -48.45 36.13 12.63
C ALA A 28 -47.05 35.47 12.57
N GLU A 29 -45.99 36.27 12.41
CA GLU A 29 -44.59 35.79 12.41
C GLU A 29 -44.22 35.11 13.73
N SER A 30 -44.59 35.72 14.87
CA SER A 30 -44.32 35.15 16.19
C SER A 30 -45.04 33.81 16.42
N LEU A 31 -46.34 33.71 16.10
CA LEU A 31 -47.08 32.46 16.24
C LEU A 31 -46.48 31.34 15.37
N ALA A 32 -46.10 31.65 14.13
CA ALA A 32 -45.55 30.65 13.21
C ALA A 32 -44.16 30.15 13.65
N LEU A 33 -43.31 31.03 14.20
CA LEU A 33 -42.02 30.66 14.78
C LEU A 33 -42.18 29.82 16.07
N LEU A 34 -43.21 30.07 16.88
CA LEU A 34 -43.52 29.23 18.05
C LEU A 34 -43.99 27.84 17.65
N ASP A 35 -44.81 27.72 16.60
CA ASP A 35 -45.23 26.43 16.07
C ASP A 35 -44.02 25.61 15.59
N TRP A 36 -43.06 26.24 14.91
CA TRP A 36 -41.82 25.55 14.53
C TRP A 36 -40.98 25.16 15.76
N LYS A 37 -40.87 26.05 16.76
CA LYS A 37 -40.14 25.77 18.01
C LYS A 37 -40.63 24.50 18.71
N VAL A 38 -41.91 24.15 18.63
CA VAL A 38 -42.44 22.89 19.23
C VAL A 38 -41.73 21.66 18.64
N ASN A 39 -41.27 21.73 17.40
CA ASN A 39 -40.56 20.65 16.70
C ASN A 39 -39.03 20.68 16.93
N LEU A 40 -38.52 21.61 17.74
CA LEU A 40 -37.10 21.77 18.05
C LEU A 40 -36.78 21.25 19.46
N GLN A 41 -35.67 20.51 19.55
CA GLN A 41 -35.06 20.03 20.78
C GLN A 41 -33.76 20.81 21.04
N SER A 42 -33.46 21.12 22.30
CA SER A 42 -32.18 21.70 22.71
C SER A 42 -31.26 20.61 23.26
N LEU A 43 -30.07 20.45 22.67
CA LEU A 43 -29.07 19.47 23.11
C LEU A 43 -28.11 20.00 24.18
N THR A 44 -28.12 21.29 24.47
CA THR A 44 -27.17 21.92 25.40
C THR A 44 -27.85 22.57 26.60
N ASN A 45 -27.11 22.76 27.70
CA ASN A 45 -27.50 23.60 28.84
C ASN A 45 -27.60 25.11 28.48
N ARG A 46 -27.27 25.49 27.23
CA ARG A 46 -27.42 26.84 26.66
C ARG A 46 -28.63 26.92 25.73
N SER A 47 -29.75 26.31 26.14
CA SER A 47 -31.01 26.39 25.39
C SER A 47 -31.43 27.84 25.20
N VAL A 48 -31.43 28.33 23.95
CA VAL A 48 -31.83 29.71 23.59
C VAL A 48 -33.33 29.83 23.25
N LEU A 49 -33.95 28.69 22.94
CA LEU A 49 -35.39 28.55 22.69
C LEU A 49 -36.30 29.06 23.83
N PRO A 50 -35.92 29.04 25.13
CA PRO A 50 -36.74 29.61 26.21
C PRO A 50 -36.98 31.11 26.09
N SER A 51 -36.15 31.85 25.33
CA SER A 51 -36.40 33.27 25.06
C SER A 51 -37.61 33.49 24.13
N TRP A 52 -37.95 32.50 23.30
CA TRP A 52 -39.08 32.57 22.37
C TRP A 52 -40.38 32.27 23.13
N THR A 53 -40.95 33.29 23.79
CA THR A 53 -42.20 33.16 24.53
C THR A 53 -43.06 34.40 24.38
N ILE A 54 -44.38 34.21 24.47
CA ILE A 54 -45.34 35.32 24.59
C ILE A 54 -45.68 35.46 26.08
N SER A 55 -45.39 36.62 26.67
CA SER A 55 -45.63 36.86 28.09
C SER A 55 -47.09 37.26 28.34
N PRO A 56 -47.81 36.71 29.34
CA PRO A 56 -49.23 37.01 29.58
C PRO A 56 -49.54 38.48 29.90
N ARG A 57 -48.52 39.30 30.22
CA ARG A 57 -48.66 40.71 30.57
C ARG A 57 -48.57 41.66 29.37
N ASN A 58 -48.09 41.20 28.21
CA ASN A 58 -48.00 41.96 26.97
C ASN A 58 -48.50 41.08 25.81
N ALA A 59 -49.78 41.24 25.43
CA ALA A 59 -50.39 40.52 24.32
C ALA A 59 -49.84 40.92 22.92
N GLU A 60 -48.88 41.85 22.88
CA GLU A 60 -48.19 42.37 21.68
C GLU A 60 -46.66 42.08 21.73
N ALA A 61 -46.26 40.94 22.30
CA ALA A 61 -44.83 40.59 22.39
C ALA A 61 -44.25 40.23 21.01
N SER A 62 -43.64 41.23 20.38
CA SER A 62 -42.95 41.12 19.10
C SER A 62 -41.79 40.09 19.15
N PRO A 63 -41.63 39.25 18.11
CA PRO A 63 -40.56 38.24 18.06
C PRO A 63 -39.16 38.87 17.97
N CYS A 64 -39.07 40.18 17.73
CA CYS A 64 -37.83 40.94 17.60
C CYS A 64 -37.01 41.03 18.90
N SER A 65 -37.59 40.61 20.03
CA SER A 65 -36.88 40.48 21.32
C SER A 65 -36.31 39.08 21.55
N TRP A 66 -36.65 38.12 20.68
CA TRP A 66 -36.24 36.73 20.83
C TRP A 66 -34.79 36.54 20.41
N PHE A 67 -34.13 35.61 21.09
CA PHE A 67 -32.75 35.30 20.78
C PHE A 67 -32.59 34.84 19.32
N GLY A 68 -31.64 35.43 18.61
CA GLY A 68 -31.35 35.10 17.22
C GLY A 68 -32.35 35.65 16.20
N VAL A 69 -33.41 36.34 16.62
CA VAL A 69 -34.41 36.95 15.72
C VAL A 69 -34.15 38.45 15.63
N HIS A 70 -34.00 38.96 14.41
CA HIS A 70 -33.74 40.36 14.14
C HIS A 70 -34.80 40.92 13.19
N CYS A 71 -35.26 42.13 13.46
CA CYS A 71 -36.34 42.77 12.73
C CYS A 71 -35.96 44.12 12.16
N LYS A 72 -36.65 44.51 11.09
CA LYS A 72 -36.62 45.84 10.49
C LYS A 72 -38.01 46.46 10.67
N GLY A 73 -38.12 47.34 11.66
CA GLY A 73 -39.44 47.65 12.23
C GLY A 73 -39.96 46.43 13.00
N ASP A 74 -41.20 46.02 12.73
CA ASP A 74 -41.85 44.90 13.43
C ASP A 74 -41.80 43.56 12.68
N SER A 75 -41.17 43.51 11.51
CA SER A 75 -41.08 42.29 10.67
C SER A 75 -39.67 41.68 10.71
N VAL A 76 -39.61 40.36 10.86
CA VAL A 76 -38.38 39.57 10.92
C VAL A 76 -37.66 39.58 9.56
N TYR A 77 -36.41 40.06 9.54
CA TYR A 77 -35.57 40.04 8.33
C TYR A 77 -34.35 39.12 8.48
N ARG A 78 -33.95 38.77 9.71
CA ARG A 78 -32.79 37.89 9.93
C ARG A 78 -33.06 36.93 11.08
N ILE A 79 -32.74 35.66 10.86
CA ILE A 79 -32.71 34.63 11.90
C ILE A 79 -31.32 34.01 11.91
N ASN A 80 -30.63 34.11 13.05
CA ASN A 80 -29.33 33.48 13.29
C ASN A 80 -29.37 32.63 14.56
N LEU A 81 -29.25 31.32 14.39
CA LEU A 81 -29.19 30.33 15.48
C LEU A 81 -27.91 29.48 15.41
N THR A 82 -26.81 30.05 14.90
CA THR A 82 -25.54 29.34 14.71
C THR A 82 -24.95 28.81 16.01
N SER A 83 -24.52 27.53 16.05
CA SER A 83 -23.79 26.94 17.20
C SER A 83 -24.58 26.86 18.52
N TYR A 84 -25.92 26.91 18.49
CA TYR A 84 -26.75 26.82 19.71
C TYR A 84 -27.27 25.42 20.03
N GLY A 85 -26.90 24.40 19.25
CA GLY A 85 -27.27 23.01 19.50
C GLY A 85 -28.76 22.74 19.31
N VAL A 86 -29.39 23.47 18.39
CA VAL A 86 -30.77 23.28 17.95
C VAL A 86 -30.84 21.97 17.17
N LYS A 87 -31.70 21.04 17.59
CA LYS A 87 -31.93 19.75 16.93
C LYS A 87 -33.38 19.67 16.47
N GLY A 88 -33.63 19.25 15.25
CA GLY A 88 -34.99 19.13 14.71
C GLY A 88 -34.99 19.11 13.20
N THR A 89 -36.14 19.37 12.61
CA THR A 89 -36.30 19.37 11.15
C THR A 89 -36.66 20.76 10.64
N LEU A 90 -36.31 21.04 9.38
CA LEU A 90 -36.86 22.19 8.64
C LEU A 90 -38.32 21.97 8.20
N HIS A 91 -38.83 20.73 8.28
CA HIS A 91 -40.26 20.45 8.11
C HIS A 91 -41.06 21.17 9.21
N GLY A 92 -42.00 22.02 8.79
CA GLY A 92 -42.76 22.90 9.70
C GLY A 92 -42.11 24.26 9.97
N PHE A 93 -40.95 24.57 9.38
CA PHE A 93 -40.44 25.93 9.37
C PHE A 93 -41.42 26.85 8.60
N PRO A 94 -41.71 28.06 9.09
CA PRO A 94 -42.81 28.87 8.58
C PRO A 94 -42.41 29.70 7.34
N PHE A 95 -42.02 29.03 6.25
CA PHE A 95 -41.51 29.67 5.03
C PHE A 95 -42.45 30.74 4.46
N SER A 96 -43.76 30.50 4.44
CA SER A 96 -44.75 31.46 3.92
C SER A 96 -45.05 32.63 4.86
N SER A 97 -44.76 32.49 6.15
CA SER A 97 -45.11 33.49 7.17
C SER A 97 -43.96 34.46 7.44
N LEU A 98 -42.79 34.28 6.79
CA LEU A 98 -41.61 35.14 6.92
C LEU A 98 -41.22 35.78 5.57
N PRO A 99 -42.12 36.55 4.92
CA PRO A 99 -41.91 37.03 3.55
C PRO A 99 -40.78 38.06 3.40
N ASN A 100 -40.36 38.69 4.50
CA ASN A 100 -39.30 39.70 4.52
C ASN A 100 -37.94 39.16 4.99
N LEU A 101 -37.81 37.84 5.16
CA LEU A 101 -36.55 37.24 5.60
C LEU A 101 -35.47 37.38 4.53
N GLU A 102 -34.40 38.08 4.86
CA GLU A 102 -33.23 38.34 4.02
C GLU A 102 -32.05 37.44 4.41
N GLU A 103 -31.92 37.06 5.68
CA GLU A 103 -30.83 36.19 6.16
C GLU A 103 -31.34 35.05 7.05
N LEU A 104 -30.96 33.82 6.72
CA LEU A 104 -31.22 32.63 7.52
C LEU A 104 -29.94 31.85 7.75
N ASP A 105 -29.49 31.85 9.00
CA ASP A 105 -28.30 31.12 9.45
C ASP A 105 -28.67 30.15 10.56
N LEU A 106 -28.61 28.85 10.23
CA LEU A 106 -28.89 27.76 11.15
C LEU A 106 -27.68 26.80 11.26
N SER A 107 -26.47 27.29 10.98
CA SER A 107 -25.28 26.45 10.90
C SER A 107 -24.78 25.94 12.26
N ILE A 108 -23.96 24.89 12.26
CA ILE A 108 -23.35 24.29 13.47
C ILE A 108 -24.43 23.85 14.47
N ASN A 109 -25.35 23.00 14.01
CA ASN A 109 -26.50 22.53 14.78
C ASN A 109 -26.74 21.03 14.55
N GLY A 110 -27.84 20.51 15.09
CA GLY A 110 -28.27 19.12 14.91
C GLY A 110 -29.49 18.99 14.01
N LEU A 111 -29.67 19.88 13.01
CA LEU A 111 -30.81 19.80 12.11
C LEU A 111 -30.70 18.56 11.21
N PHE A 112 -31.78 17.79 11.09
CA PHE A 112 -31.83 16.55 10.30
C PHE A 112 -33.07 16.51 9.40
N GLY A 113 -33.14 15.52 8.51
CA GLY A 113 -34.18 15.41 7.48
C GLY A 113 -33.82 16.21 6.22
N THR A 114 -34.80 16.46 5.34
CA THR A 114 -34.56 17.09 4.04
C THR A 114 -34.72 18.61 4.08
N ILE A 115 -34.08 19.32 3.15
CA ILE A 115 -34.39 20.73 2.88
C ILE A 115 -35.76 20.80 2.15
N PRO A 116 -36.80 21.44 2.72
CA PRO A 116 -38.13 21.45 2.12
C PRO A 116 -38.18 22.32 0.85
N PRO A 117 -38.92 21.92 -0.20
CA PRO A 117 -39.05 22.71 -1.43
C PRO A 117 -39.75 24.06 -1.22
N GLN A 118 -40.48 24.23 -0.12
CA GLN A 118 -41.10 25.49 0.31
C GLN A 118 -40.08 26.59 0.65
N ILE A 119 -38.77 26.27 0.69
CA ILE A 119 -37.70 27.26 0.83
C ILE A 119 -37.81 28.41 -0.19
N ASN A 120 -38.37 28.14 -1.38
CA ASN A 120 -38.62 29.15 -2.41
C ASN A 120 -39.58 30.28 -2.00
N GLN A 121 -40.38 30.09 -0.95
CA GLN A 121 -41.30 31.11 -0.45
C GLN A 121 -40.58 32.27 0.25
N LEU A 122 -39.31 32.07 0.63
CA LEU A 122 -38.44 33.12 1.18
C LEU A 122 -37.83 33.98 0.05
N SER A 123 -38.67 34.63 -0.75
CA SER A 123 -38.24 35.27 -2.00
C SER A 123 -37.20 36.40 -1.83
N ASN A 124 -37.10 36.99 -0.63
CA ASN A 124 -36.18 38.08 -0.33
C ASN A 124 -34.82 37.61 0.21
N LEU A 125 -34.61 36.30 0.32
CA LEU A 125 -33.41 35.73 0.94
C LEU A 125 -32.16 36.08 0.13
N THR A 126 -31.17 36.64 0.82
CA THR A 126 -29.84 37.00 0.30
C THR A 126 -28.73 36.13 0.89
N TYR A 127 -28.93 35.60 2.10
CA TYR A 127 -27.99 34.72 2.79
C TYR A 127 -28.69 33.48 3.33
N LEU A 128 -28.21 32.30 2.95
CA LEU A 128 -28.67 31.02 3.49
C LEU A 128 -27.48 30.15 3.90
N ASP A 129 -27.37 29.88 5.19
CA ASP A 129 -26.37 28.95 5.73
C ASP A 129 -27.03 27.86 6.58
N LEU A 130 -26.91 26.62 6.10
CA LEU A 130 -27.38 25.40 6.77
C LEU A 130 -26.22 24.44 7.08
N SER A 131 -24.99 24.94 7.09
CA SER A 131 -23.77 24.14 7.21
C SER A 131 -23.61 23.46 8.56
N TYR A 132 -22.81 22.39 8.63
CA TYR A 132 -22.51 21.64 9.84
C TYR A 132 -23.77 21.15 10.56
N ASN A 133 -24.58 20.39 9.83
CA ASN A 133 -25.83 19.77 10.29
C ASN A 133 -25.90 18.31 9.83
N GLN A 134 -27.07 17.68 9.93
CA GLN A 134 -27.37 16.31 9.52
C GLN A 134 -28.46 16.28 8.42
N LEU A 135 -28.56 17.35 7.61
CA LEU A 135 -29.53 17.45 6.53
C LEU A 135 -29.22 16.42 5.44
N SER A 136 -30.23 15.74 4.93
CA SER A 136 -30.12 14.60 4.02
C SER A 136 -31.03 14.74 2.81
N GLY A 137 -30.87 13.84 1.84
CA GLY A 137 -31.64 13.89 0.59
C GLY A 137 -31.09 14.93 -0.39
N LYS A 138 -31.83 15.15 -1.48
CA LYS A 138 -31.41 16.05 -2.55
C LYS A 138 -31.57 17.53 -2.18
N ILE A 139 -30.71 18.37 -2.75
CA ILE A 139 -30.94 19.81 -2.80
C ILE A 139 -32.21 20.07 -3.63
N PRO A 140 -33.24 20.73 -3.10
CA PRO A 140 -34.48 20.95 -3.85
C PRO A 140 -34.24 21.94 -5.00
N PRO A 141 -34.66 21.61 -6.25
CA PRO A 141 -34.57 22.51 -7.40
C PRO A 141 -35.18 23.89 -7.17
N GLN A 142 -36.17 23.96 -6.28
CA GLN A 142 -36.86 25.19 -5.88
C GLN A 142 -35.92 26.25 -5.28
N ILE A 143 -34.74 25.87 -4.77
CA ILE A 143 -33.72 26.84 -4.35
C ILE A 143 -33.36 27.81 -5.47
N GLY A 144 -33.37 27.38 -6.74
CA GLY A 144 -33.07 28.23 -7.89
C GLY A 144 -34.01 29.44 -8.07
N GLN A 145 -35.16 29.46 -7.38
CA GLN A 145 -36.12 30.57 -7.41
C GLN A 145 -35.77 31.71 -6.43
N LEU A 146 -34.76 31.53 -5.57
CA LEU A 146 -34.27 32.54 -4.63
C LEU A 146 -33.35 33.54 -5.33
N ILE A 147 -33.86 34.26 -6.33
CA ILE A 147 -33.07 35.05 -7.28
C ILE A 147 -32.20 36.17 -6.65
N HIS A 148 -32.44 36.53 -5.39
CA HIS A 148 -31.68 37.52 -4.63
C HIS A 148 -30.55 36.92 -3.79
N LEU A 149 -30.43 35.59 -3.77
CA LEU A 149 -29.44 34.88 -2.96
C LEU A 149 -28.03 35.19 -3.45
N ARG A 150 -27.18 35.62 -2.52
CA ARG A 150 -25.75 35.91 -2.70
C ARG A 150 -24.86 34.84 -2.10
N THR A 151 -25.28 34.29 -0.97
CA THR A 151 -24.52 33.26 -0.25
C THR A 151 -25.40 32.03 -0.04
N LEU A 152 -24.95 30.88 -0.55
CA LEU A 152 -25.57 29.58 -0.31
C LEU A 152 -24.53 28.61 0.25
N HIS A 153 -24.61 28.33 1.55
CA HIS A 153 -23.71 27.41 2.24
C HIS A 153 -24.49 26.21 2.78
N LEU A 154 -24.11 25.01 2.33
CA LEU A 154 -24.68 23.71 2.71
C LEU A 154 -23.59 22.73 3.18
N VAL A 155 -22.48 23.26 3.69
CA VAL A 155 -21.25 22.53 3.99
C VAL A 155 -21.48 21.47 5.05
N GLN A 156 -20.81 20.31 4.95
CA GLN A 156 -20.79 19.28 6.00
C GLN A 156 -22.20 18.87 6.47
N ASN A 157 -22.92 18.21 5.55
CA ASN A 157 -24.23 17.61 5.77
C ASN A 157 -24.24 16.19 5.18
N LEU A 158 -25.41 15.58 5.06
CA LEU A 158 -25.64 14.27 4.45
C LEU A 158 -26.39 14.41 3.10
N LEU A 159 -26.26 15.55 2.42
CA LEU A 159 -26.97 15.83 1.17
C LEU A 159 -26.45 14.89 0.07
N ASN A 160 -27.35 14.39 -0.77
CA ASN A 160 -27.04 13.44 -1.82
C ASN A 160 -27.69 13.82 -3.15
N SER A 161 -27.59 12.95 -4.16
CA SER A 161 -28.09 13.20 -5.53
C SER A 161 -27.31 14.33 -6.24
N SER A 162 -27.69 14.59 -7.50
CA SER A 162 -27.10 15.63 -8.33
C SER A 162 -27.36 17.05 -7.83
N ILE A 163 -26.41 17.94 -8.11
CA ILE A 163 -26.58 19.39 -7.99
C ILE A 163 -27.67 19.82 -8.99
N PRO A 164 -28.75 20.50 -8.57
CA PRO A 164 -29.81 20.93 -9.48
C PRO A 164 -29.34 21.97 -10.51
N GLU A 165 -29.71 21.80 -11.77
CA GLU A 165 -29.45 22.78 -12.85
C GLU A 165 -30.07 24.15 -12.55
N GLU A 166 -31.16 24.19 -11.77
CA GLU A 166 -31.85 25.40 -11.35
C GLU A 166 -30.99 26.32 -10.48
N ILE A 167 -29.91 25.82 -9.85
CA ILE A 167 -28.95 26.69 -9.14
C ILE A 167 -28.37 27.75 -10.09
N GLY A 168 -28.21 27.44 -11.38
CA GLY A 168 -27.77 28.40 -12.39
C GLY A 168 -28.71 29.60 -12.59
N GLN A 169 -29.91 29.62 -11.99
CA GLN A 169 -30.84 30.76 -12.03
C GLN A 169 -30.53 31.84 -10.98
N LEU A 170 -29.66 31.55 -10.00
CA LEU A 170 -29.29 32.44 -8.90
C LEU A 170 -28.30 33.53 -9.33
N LYS A 171 -28.70 34.42 -10.23
CA LYS A 171 -27.78 35.40 -10.87
C LYS A 171 -27.06 36.35 -9.91
N SER A 172 -27.56 36.51 -8.69
CA SER A 172 -26.91 37.30 -7.64
C SER A 172 -25.91 36.53 -6.79
N LEU A 173 -25.74 35.22 -7.02
CA LEU A 173 -24.89 34.36 -6.19
C LEU A 173 -23.41 34.74 -6.35
N GLU A 174 -22.78 35.01 -5.21
CA GLU A 174 -21.38 35.37 -5.05
C GLU A 174 -20.60 34.17 -4.46
N GLU A 175 -21.23 33.39 -3.57
CA GLU A 175 -20.61 32.22 -2.93
C GLU A 175 -21.52 30.99 -2.96
N LEU A 176 -20.96 29.87 -3.43
CA LEU A 176 -21.61 28.56 -3.41
C LEU A 176 -20.71 27.54 -2.72
N ALA A 177 -21.14 27.07 -1.55
CA ALA A 177 -20.38 26.12 -0.73
C ALA A 177 -21.19 24.84 -0.48
N LEU A 178 -20.77 23.74 -1.10
CA LEU A 178 -21.43 22.43 -1.10
C LEU A 178 -20.51 21.29 -0.58
N GLN A 179 -19.33 21.63 -0.07
CA GLN A 179 -18.30 20.66 0.30
C GLN A 179 -18.68 19.76 1.47
N ASN A 180 -18.06 18.58 1.54
CA ASN A 180 -18.29 17.56 2.56
C ASN A 180 -19.76 17.08 2.60
N ASN A 181 -20.25 16.56 1.47
CA ASN A 181 -21.57 15.94 1.34
C ASN A 181 -21.43 14.62 0.54
N TYR A 182 -22.56 14.02 0.14
CA TYR A 182 -22.63 12.85 -0.75
C TYR A 182 -23.23 13.21 -2.11
N LEU A 183 -23.02 14.44 -2.60
CA LEU A 183 -23.54 14.88 -3.88
C LEU A 183 -22.88 14.09 -5.01
N ASN A 184 -23.66 13.70 -6.02
CA ASN A 184 -23.18 12.87 -7.13
C ASN A 184 -23.58 13.43 -8.50
N GLY A 185 -23.38 12.68 -9.58
CA GLY A 185 -23.65 13.16 -10.94
C GLY A 185 -22.70 14.26 -11.41
N SER A 186 -22.99 14.87 -12.56
CA SER A 186 -22.14 15.88 -13.18
C SER A 186 -22.28 17.26 -12.56
N ILE A 187 -21.21 18.06 -12.64
CA ILE A 187 -21.28 19.50 -12.37
C ILE A 187 -22.20 20.14 -13.43
N PRO A 188 -23.28 20.84 -13.04
CA PRO A 188 -24.22 21.47 -13.97
C PRO A 188 -23.54 22.51 -14.84
N SER A 189 -23.75 22.43 -16.16
CA SER A 189 -23.24 23.45 -17.09
C SER A 189 -23.92 24.81 -16.88
N SER A 190 -25.14 24.82 -16.32
CA SER A 190 -25.89 26.03 -16.00
C SER A 190 -25.19 26.95 -15.00
N LEU A 191 -24.20 26.46 -14.24
CA LEU A 191 -23.42 27.27 -13.29
C LEU A 191 -22.71 28.44 -13.99
N VAL A 192 -22.45 28.36 -15.30
CA VAL A 192 -21.91 29.47 -16.10
C VAL A 192 -22.77 30.74 -16.05
N ASN A 193 -24.07 30.62 -15.76
CA ASN A 193 -24.98 31.75 -15.69
C ASN A 193 -24.78 32.61 -14.43
N LEU A 194 -23.98 32.15 -13.47
CA LEU A 194 -23.70 32.82 -12.20
C LEU A 194 -22.57 33.84 -12.35
N ALA A 195 -22.79 34.90 -13.12
CA ALA A 195 -21.75 35.87 -13.49
C ALA A 195 -21.04 36.56 -12.30
N ASN A 196 -21.68 36.61 -11.12
CA ASN A 196 -21.12 37.20 -9.91
C ASN A 196 -20.38 36.18 -9.02
N LEU A 197 -20.36 34.91 -9.39
CA LEU A 197 -19.79 33.85 -8.57
C LEU A 197 -18.28 34.08 -8.40
N THR A 198 -17.88 34.22 -7.14
CA THR A 198 -16.51 34.51 -6.73
C THR A 198 -15.87 33.30 -6.06
N TYR A 199 -16.66 32.54 -5.29
CA TYR A 199 -16.20 31.34 -4.57
C TYR A 199 -17.07 30.14 -4.90
N LEU A 200 -16.45 29.08 -5.40
CA LEU A 200 -17.12 27.82 -5.72
C LEU A 200 -16.41 26.65 -5.02
N TYR A 201 -17.07 26.09 -4.01
CA TYR A 201 -16.55 24.99 -3.20
C TYR A 201 -17.44 23.76 -3.30
N MET A 202 -16.90 22.68 -3.86
CA MET A 202 -17.60 21.40 -4.04
C MET A 202 -16.73 20.19 -3.64
N LEU A 203 -15.62 20.44 -2.93
CA LEU A 203 -14.67 19.39 -2.54
C LEU A 203 -15.30 18.31 -1.65
N ASN A 204 -14.74 17.11 -1.70
CA ASN A 204 -15.15 15.95 -0.87
C ASN A 204 -16.63 15.62 -1.04
N ASN A 205 -16.98 15.18 -2.25
CA ASN A 205 -18.29 14.68 -2.67
C ASN A 205 -18.07 13.46 -3.61
N SER A 206 -19.11 13.03 -4.31
CA SER A 206 -19.06 11.96 -5.32
C SER A 206 -19.41 12.49 -6.73
N LEU A 207 -19.05 13.74 -7.03
CA LEU A 207 -19.31 14.36 -8.33
C LEU A 207 -18.50 13.63 -9.42
N SER A 208 -19.09 13.40 -10.57
CA SER A 208 -18.53 12.58 -11.66
C SER A 208 -18.69 13.24 -13.03
N GLY A 209 -18.21 12.61 -14.09
CA GLY A 209 -18.25 13.17 -15.43
C GLY A 209 -17.20 14.26 -15.64
N ASN A 210 -17.33 15.01 -16.74
CA ASN A 210 -16.35 16.01 -17.14
C ASN A 210 -16.57 17.34 -16.41
N ILE A 211 -15.49 18.10 -16.21
CA ILE A 211 -15.58 19.50 -15.81
C ILE A 211 -16.16 20.30 -16.99
N PRO A 212 -17.29 21.02 -16.83
CA PRO A 212 -17.86 21.85 -17.90
C PRO A 212 -16.89 22.94 -18.33
N SER A 213 -16.63 23.03 -19.63
CA SER A 213 -15.71 24.03 -20.20
C SER A 213 -16.20 25.47 -19.99
N GLU A 214 -17.52 25.63 -19.85
CA GLU A 214 -18.24 26.87 -19.66
C GLU A 214 -17.88 27.54 -18.33
N ILE A 215 -17.39 26.79 -17.33
CA ILE A 215 -16.87 27.36 -16.07
C ILE A 215 -15.75 28.38 -16.34
N GLY A 216 -14.97 28.19 -17.42
CA GLY A 216 -13.95 29.15 -17.86
C GLY A 216 -14.49 30.54 -18.21
N ASN A 217 -15.80 30.72 -18.36
CA ASN A 217 -16.43 32.02 -18.61
C ASN A 217 -16.84 32.77 -17.33
N LEU A 218 -16.65 32.20 -16.13
CA LEU A 218 -16.95 32.83 -14.85
C LEU A 218 -15.86 33.85 -14.46
N SER A 219 -15.84 34.99 -15.15
CA SER A 219 -14.76 35.98 -15.04
C SER A 219 -14.53 36.58 -13.64
N SER A 220 -15.50 36.47 -12.74
CA SER A 220 -15.44 36.95 -11.35
C SER A 220 -14.85 35.92 -10.38
N LEU A 221 -14.65 34.67 -10.82
CA LEU A 221 -14.25 33.57 -9.97
C LEU A 221 -12.82 33.78 -9.45
N GLN A 222 -12.66 33.71 -8.14
CA GLN A 222 -11.37 33.85 -7.43
C GLN A 222 -10.91 32.52 -6.85
N GLU A 223 -11.83 31.66 -6.41
CA GLU A 223 -11.48 30.37 -5.81
C GLU A 223 -12.36 29.26 -6.35
N LEU A 224 -11.71 28.17 -6.75
CA LEU A 224 -12.36 26.96 -7.24
C LEU A 224 -11.76 25.73 -6.54
N TYR A 225 -12.57 25.08 -5.70
CA TYR A 225 -12.23 23.83 -5.03
C TYR A 225 -13.19 22.73 -5.44
N ILE A 226 -12.70 21.76 -6.22
CA ILE A 226 -13.47 20.60 -6.66
C ILE A 226 -12.71 19.28 -6.44
N ASP A 227 -11.76 19.28 -5.50
CA ASP A 227 -10.95 18.12 -5.12
C ASP A 227 -11.77 16.99 -4.49
N LYS A 228 -11.19 15.79 -4.41
CA LYS A 228 -11.77 14.64 -3.73
C LYS A 228 -13.18 14.35 -4.26
N ASN A 229 -13.25 14.11 -5.56
CA ASN A 229 -14.44 13.74 -6.31
C ASN A 229 -14.07 12.63 -7.31
N GLN A 230 -14.99 12.27 -8.19
CA GLN A 230 -14.83 11.25 -9.24
C GLN A 230 -14.84 11.90 -10.65
N LEU A 231 -14.39 13.15 -10.76
CA LEU A 231 -14.38 13.88 -12.03
C LEU A 231 -13.39 13.25 -12.99
N ALA A 232 -13.76 13.17 -14.26
CA ALA A 232 -12.98 12.54 -15.32
C ALA A 232 -12.83 13.48 -16.53
N GLY A 233 -12.21 12.97 -17.61
CA GLY A 233 -11.95 13.75 -18.82
C GLY A 233 -10.81 14.75 -18.65
N SER A 234 -10.65 15.64 -19.63
CA SER A 234 -9.58 16.64 -19.64
C SER A 234 -9.92 17.88 -18.85
N ILE A 235 -8.92 18.51 -18.22
CA ILE A 235 -9.05 19.85 -17.66
C ILE A 235 -9.35 20.84 -18.82
N PRO A 236 -10.42 21.66 -18.74
CA PRO A 236 -10.76 22.58 -19.81
C PRO A 236 -9.69 23.67 -20.01
N SER A 237 -9.22 23.85 -21.25
CA SER A 237 -8.29 24.94 -21.58
C SER A 237 -8.89 26.34 -21.41
N THR A 238 -10.23 26.43 -21.43
CA THR A 238 -10.99 27.66 -21.17
C THR A 238 -10.74 28.24 -19.79
N PHE A 239 -10.23 27.47 -18.82
CA PHE A 239 -9.83 27.99 -17.50
C PHE A 239 -8.74 29.07 -17.61
N GLY A 240 -7.95 29.09 -18.69
CA GLY A 240 -7.02 30.18 -18.98
C GLY A 240 -7.66 31.58 -19.09
N ASN A 241 -8.99 31.65 -19.27
CA ASN A 241 -9.74 32.90 -19.29
C ASN A 241 -10.04 33.46 -17.88
N LEU A 242 -9.86 32.66 -16.81
CA LEU A 242 -10.17 33.04 -15.43
C LEU A 242 -9.06 33.91 -14.82
N LYS A 243 -8.94 35.14 -15.31
CA LYS A 243 -7.84 36.07 -14.95
C LYS A 243 -7.78 36.47 -13.48
N HIS A 244 -8.90 36.39 -12.75
CA HIS A 244 -8.98 36.70 -11.32
C HIS A 244 -8.85 35.47 -10.41
N LEU A 245 -8.73 34.26 -10.98
CA LEU A 245 -8.62 33.05 -10.18
C LEU A 245 -7.29 33.01 -9.45
N ARG A 246 -7.36 32.84 -8.13
CA ARG A 246 -6.22 32.79 -7.21
C ARG A 246 -5.92 31.37 -6.78
N LEU A 247 -6.96 30.60 -6.48
CA LEU A 247 -6.84 29.24 -5.94
C LEU A 247 -7.55 28.26 -6.88
N LEU A 248 -6.80 27.32 -7.45
CA LEU A 248 -7.33 26.25 -8.30
C LEU A 248 -6.94 24.88 -7.74
N TYR A 249 -7.94 24.19 -7.21
CA TYR A 249 -7.78 22.92 -6.53
C TYR A 249 -8.67 21.85 -7.20
N LEU A 250 -8.02 20.94 -7.93
CA LEU A 250 -8.63 19.86 -8.74
C LEU A 250 -8.12 18.45 -8.33
N SER A 251 -7.43 18.35 -7.20
CA SER A 251 -6.70 17.15 -6.79
C SER A 251 -7.60 15.98 -6.39
N THR A 252 -7.06 14.76 -6.36
CA THR A 252 -7.80 13.55 -5.95
C THR A 252 -9.09 13.37 -6.77
N ASN A 253 -8.92 13.21 -8.08
CA ASN A 253 -9.97 12.95 -9.07
C ASN A 253 -9.45 11.92 -10.11
N SER A 254 -10.21 11.67 -11.17
CA SER A 254 -9.82 10.84 -12.32
C SER A 254 -9.53 11.68 -13.58
N LEU A 255 -9.08 12.93 -13.43
CA LEU A 255 -8.81 13.83 -14.55
C LEU A 255 -7.65 13.30 -15.39
N SER A 256 -7.75 13.45 -16.71
CA SER A 256 -6.83 12.89 -17.70
C SER A 256 -6.41 13.93 -18.74
N GLY A 257 -5.62 13.52 -19.74
CA GLY A 257 -5.08 14.46 -20.73
C GLY A 257 -3.98 15.35 -20.17
N SER A 258 -3.62 16.40 -20.89
CA SER A 258 -2.53 17.32 -20.52
C SER A 258 -2.99 18.49 -19.66
N ILE A 259 -2.07 19.02 -18.84
CA ILE A 259 -2.25 20.34 -18.23
C ILE A 259 -2.34 21.39 -19.35
N PRO A 260 -3.41 22.20 -19.44
CA PRO A 260 -3.55 23.17 -20.52
C PRO A 260 -2.48 24.25 -20.47
N SER A 261 -1.86 24.55 -21.61
CA SER A 261 -0.86 25.62 -21.72
C SER A 261 -1.45 27.01 -21.43
N GLU A 262 -2.76 27.15 -21.65
CA GLU A 262 -3.55 28.34 -21.41
C GLU A 262 -3.59 28.75 -19.93
N PHE A 263 -3.25 27.83 -19.01
CA PHE A 263 -3.11 28.16 -17.59
C PHE A 263 -2.07 29.26 -17.36
N GLY A 264 -1.05 29.37 -18.23
CA GLY A 264 -0.08 30.46 -18.19
C GLY A 264 -0.66 31.87 -18.40
N HIS A 265 -1.94 31.98 -18.75
CA HIS A 265 -2.66 33.26 -18.81
C HIS A 265 -3.34 33.64 -17.49
N MET A 266 -3.39 32.77 -16.48
CA MET A 266 -4.12 33.02 -15.22
C MET A 266 -3.28 33.86 -14.25
N GLU A 267 -3.05 35.13 -14.59
CA GLU A 267 -2.06 36.02 -13.95
C GLU A 267 -2.22 36.18 -12.43
N SER A 268 -3.43 36.03 -11.87
CA SER A 268 -3.67 36.14 -10.43
C SER A 268 -3.48 34.83 -9.65
N LEU A 269 -3.11 33.72 -10.32
CA LEU A 269 -3.07 32.41 -9.70
C LEU A 269 -1.91 32.31 -8.71
N THR A 270 -2.25 32.06 -7.44
CA THR A 270 -1.29 31.90 -6.35
C THR A 270 -1.08 30.43 -5.99
N GLU A 271 -2.11 29.59 -6.12
CA GLU A 271 -2.02 28.17 -5.76
C GLU A 271 -2.67 27.28 -6.81
N LEU A 272 -1.91 26.26 -7.25
CA LEU A 272 -2.34 25.27 -8.22
C LEU A 272 -2.09 23.85 -7.70
N ALA A 273 -3.18 23.12 -7.43
CA ALA A 273 -3.14 21.74 -6.96
C ALA A 273 -3.88 20.79 -7.91
N LEU A 274 -3.11 19.94 -8.60
CA LEU A 274 -3.59 18.96 -9.58
C LEU A 274 -3.21 17.50 -9.23
N PHE A 275 -2.67 17.27 -8.03
CA PHE A 275 -2.13 15.98 -7.62
C PHE A 275 -3.18 14.87 -7.50
N LYS A 276 -2.75 13.60 -7.46
CA LYS A 276 -3.64 12.42 -7.38
C LYS A 276 -4.69 12.42 -8.50
N ASN A 277 -4.22 12.42 -9.75
CA ASN A 277 -5.04 12.36 -10.95
C ASN A 277 -4.38 11.44 -11.99
N ASN A 278 -4.95 11.38 -13.19
CA ASN A 278 -4.43 10.62 -14.33
C ASN A 278 -3.87 11.56 -15.43
N LEU A 279 -3.37 12.75 -15.06
CA LEU A 279 -2.84 13.73 -16.00
C LEU A 279 -1.57 13.21 -16.65
N SER A 280 -1.41 13.49 -17.94
CA SER A 280 -0.30 13.01 -18.78
C SER A 280 0.27 14.15 -19.62
N GLY A 281 1.29 13.88 -20.43
CA GLY A 281 1.95 14.91 -21.22
C GLY A 281 3.00 15.68 -20.42
N PHE A 282 3.46 16.79 -21.00
CA PHE A 282 4.50 17.63 -20.42
C PHE A 282 3.92 18.64 -19.43
N ILE A 283 4.73 19.05 -18.45
CA ILE A 283 4.46 20.28 -17.70
C ILE A 283 4.60 21.46 -18.68
N PRO A 284 3.58 22.29 -18.90
CA PRO A 284 3.66 23.38 -19.86
C PRO A 284 4.67 24.46 -19.43
N PRO A 285 5.60 24.88 -20.30
CA PRO A 285 6.51 26.00 -20.03
C PRO A 285 5.80 27.30 -19.66
N SER A 286 4.59 27.51 -20.19
CA SER A 286 3.76 28.69 -19.92
C SER A 286 3.35 28.82 -18.45
N LEU A 287 3.40 27.75 -17.64
CA LEU A 287 3.21 27.86 -16.19
C LEU A 287 4.26 28.78 -15.54
N GLY A 288 5.44 28.94 -16.16
CA GLY A 288 6.46 29.90 -15.74
C GLY A 288 6.04 31.38 -15.85
N ASN A 289 4.92 31.69 -16.50
CA ASN A 289 4.37 33.05 -16.57
C ASN A 289 3.58 33.46 -15.31
N LEU A 290 3.27 32.51 -14.42
CA LEU A 290 2.43 32.72 -13.23
C LEU A 290 3.25 33.30 -12.08
N THR A 291 3.75 34.54 -12.22
CA THR A 291 4.74 35.10 -11.30
C THR A 291 4.28 35.24 -9.84
N ASP A 292 2.97 35.21 -9.60
CA ASP A 292 2.35 35.27 -8.27
C ASP A 292 2.16 33.89 -7.61
N LEU A 293 2.52 32.80 -8.31
CA LEU A 293 2.37 31.43 -7.82
C LEU A 293 3.31 31.15 -6.63
N THR A 294 2.72 30.72 -5.51
CA THR A 294 3.41 30.35 -4.27
C THR A 294 3.40 28.84 -4.04
N ILE A 295 2.39 28.12 -4.54
CA ILE A 295 2.24 26.67 -4.38
C ILE A 295 1.94 26.01 -5.73
N LEU A 296 2.76 25.02 -6.10
CA LEU A 296 2.54 24.17 -7.26
C LEU A 296 2.63 22.69 -6.86
N GLN A 297 1.52 21.97 -6.97
CA GLN A 297 1.43 20.54 -6.61
C GLN A 297 0.90 19.71 -7.78
N LEU A 298 1.78 18.91 -8.38
CA LEU A 298 1.48 18.07 -9.55
C LEU A 298 1.76 16.57 -9.32
N TYR A 299 2.01 16.16 -8.07
CA TYR A 299 2.44 14.79 -7.75
C TYR A 299 1.37 13.72 -8.00
N GLU A 300 1.81 12.46 -8.08
CA GLU A 300 0.92 11.29 -8.25
C GLU A 300 0.03 11.44 -9.50
N ASN A 301 0.70 11.58 -10.65
CA ASN A 301 0.15 11.71 -11.99
C ASN A 301 1.00 10.89 -12.99
N LYS A 302 0.76 11.05 -14.29
CA LYS A 302 1.53 10.42 -15.39
C LYS A 302 2.26 11.46 -16.25
N LEU A 303 2.68 12.58 -15.64
CA LEU A 303 3.41 13.64 -16.35
C LEU A 303 4.80 13.14 -16.75
N PHE A 304 5.25 13.49 -17.95
CA PHE A 304 6.53 13.03 -18.49
C PHE A 304 7.32 14.16 -19.16
N GLY A 305 8.57 13.86 -19.49
CA GLY A 305 9.48 14.83 -20.09
C GLY A 305 10.20 15.71 -19.07
N PRO A 306 10.96 16.72 -19.53
CA PRO A 306 11.76 17.55 -18.65
C PRO A 306 10.93 18.54 -17.84
N ILE A 307 11.43 18.88 -16.66
CA ILE A 307 10.95 20.04 -15.90
C ILE A 307 11.28 21.30 -16.71
N PRO A 308 10.31 22.17 -17.06
CA PRO A 308 10.58 23.37 -17.86
C PRO A 308 11.48 24.37 -17.14
N GLU A 309 12.40 24.99 -17.87
CA GLU A 309 13.31 26.00 -17.31
C GLU A 309 12.57 27.27 -16.87
N GLU A 310 11.44 27.56 -17.50
CA GLU A 310 10.59 28.71 -17.25
C GLU A 310 9.96 28.69 -15.86
N LEU A 311 9.83 27.51 -15.22
CA LEU A 311 9.41 27.44 -13.82
C LEU A 311 10.38 28.17 -12.88
N GLY A 312 11.65 28.39 -13.28
CA GLY A 312 12.60 29.24 -12.56
C GLY A 312 12.21 30.73 -12.51
N ASN A 313 11.18 31.17 -13.25
CA ASN A 313 10.66 32.54 -13.18
C ASN A 313 9.73 32.78 -11.98
N LEU A 314 9.27 31.71 -11.31
CA LEU A 314 8.29 31.75 -10.22
C LEU A 314 8.93 32.17 -8.89
N LYS A 315 9.39 33.41 -8.81
CA LYS A 315 10.20 33.91 -7.67
C LYS A 315 9.47 33.90 -6.32
N LEU A 316 8.13 33.87 -6.32
CA LEU A 316 7.30 33.78 -5.12
C LEU A 316 7.01 32.33 -4.70
N LEU A 317 7.44 31.33 -5.47
CA LEU A 317 7.21 29.93 -5.17
C LEU A 317 7.88 29.53 -3.85
N VAL A 318 7.06 28.96 -2.95
CA VAL A 318 7.43 28.48 -1.62
C VAL A 318 7.43 26.96 -1.60
N PHE A 319 6.45 26.34 -2.26
CA PHE A 319 6.22 24.90 -2.26
C PHE A 319 6.13 24.37 -3.69
N LEU A 320 7.03 23.46 -4.04
CA LEU A 320 7.02 22.77 -5.33
C LEU A 320 7.05 21.26 -5.12
N GLU A 321 6.02 20.58 -5.59
CA GLU A 321 5.92 19.12 -5.49
C GLU A 321 5.53 18.46 -6.81
N LEU A 322 6.46 17.66 -7.32
CA LEU A 322 6.38 16.98 -8.61
C LEU A 322 6.59 15.45 -8.48
N SER A 323 6.58 14.92 -7.25
CA SER A 323 6.87 13.52 -6.95
C SER A 323 5.92 12.53 -7.66
N GLN A 324 6.30 11.25 -7.77
CA GLN A 324 5.46 10.17 -8.31
C GLN A 324 4.89 10.50 -9.69
N ASN A 325 5.79 10.74 -10.64
CA ASN A 325 5.49 11.01 -12.05
C ASN A 325 6.53 10.27 -12.94
N GLN A 326 6.54 10.57 -14.24
CA GLN A 326 7.48 10.02 -15.21
C GLN A 326 8.43 11.12 -15.76
N LEU A 327 8.71 12.15 -14.94
CA LEU A 327 9.55 13.28 -15.35
C LEU A 327 10.99 12.82 -15.57
N ASN A 328 11.65 13.36 -16.59
CA ASN A 328 13.02 13.00 -16.95
C ASN A 328 13.90 14.23 -17.18
N GLY A 329 15.12 14.04 -17.66
CA GLY A 329 16.09 15.14 -17.77
C GLY A 329 16.59 15.64 -16.40
N SER A 330 17.22 16.80 -16.36
CA SER A 330 17.83 17.36 -15.15
C SER A 330 16.99 18.44 -14.50
N ILE A 331 17.25 18.75 -13.23
CA ILE A 331 16.72 19.96 -12.58
C ILE A 331 17.28 21.18 -13.33
N PRO A 332 16.43 22.09 -13.84
CA PRO A 332 16.88 23.28 -14.56
C PRO A 332 17.76 24.18 -13.67
N SER A 333 18.84 24.72 -14.21
CA SER A 333 19.70 25.67 -13.48
C SER A 333 18.96 26.96 -13.11
N SER A 334 17.90 27.31 -13.84
CA SER A 334 17.02 28.44 -13.54
C SER A 334 16.33 28.33 -12.17
N PHE A 335 16.23 27.12 -11.60
CA PHE A 335 15.68 26.93 -10.24
C PHE A 335 16.48 27.71 -9.20
N ALA A 336 17.76 28.03 -9.46
CA ALA A 336 18.57 28.93 -8.64
C ALA A 336 17.89 30.28 -8.32
N ASN A 337 16.94 30.73 -9.17
CA ASN A 337 16.20 31.98 -8.98
C ASN A 337 15.05 31.88 -7.98
N LEU A 338 14.66 30.67 -7.54
CA LEU A 338 13.54 30.43 -6.63
C LEU A 338 13.92 30.74 -5.17
N SER A 339 14.28 31.99 -4.90
CA SER A 339 14.84 32.42 -3.60
C SER A 339 13.89 32.26 -2.39
N ASN A 340 12.59 32.08 -2.64
CA ASN A 340 11.58 31.86 -1.60
C ASN A 340 11.27 30.39 -1.33
N LEU A 341 11.88 29.46 -2.08
CA LEU A 341 11.55 28.04 -1.99
C LEU A 341 11.94 27.49 -0.61
N GLU A 342 10.96 26.90 0.04
CA GLU A 342 11.05 26.29 1.37
C GLU A 342 11.03 24.76 1.28
N THR A 343 10.32 24.25 0.28
CA THR A 343 10.07 22.83 0.10
C THR A 343 10.15 22.45 -1.37
N LEU A 344 10.96 21.42 -1.66
CA LEU A 344 11.12 20.83 -2.98
C LEU A 344 11.02 19.30 -2.91
N PHE A 345 9.97 18.76 -3.53
CA PHE A 345 9.70 17.33 -3.62
C PHE A 345 9.76 16.85 -5.07
N LEU A 346 10.71 15.95 -5.37
CA LEU A 346 10.95 15.39 -6.71
C LEU A 346 11.01 13.85 -6.72
N ARG A 347 10.60 13.20 -5.62
CA ARG A 347 10.74 11.75 -5.41
C ARG A 347 10.07 10.93 -6.50
N ASP A 348 10.58 9.72 -6.77
CA ASP A 348 9.93 8.70 -7.59
C ASP A 348 9.59 9.26 -9.00
N ASN A 349 10.66 9.51 -9.74
CA ASN A 349 10.65 10.00 -11.12
C ASN A 349 11.82 9.37 -11.90
N GLN A 350 12.03 9.81 -13.14
CA GLN A 350 13.16 9.40 -14.00
C GLN A 350 14.18 10.55 -14.17
N LEU A 351 14.28 11.46 -13.20
CA LEU A 351 15.17 12.62 -13.27
C LEU A 351 16.62 12.17 -13.18
N SER A 352 17.49 12.84 -13.93
CA SER A 352 18.89 12.47 -14.14
C SER A 352 19.81 13.70 -14.17
N GLY A 353 21.11 13.50 -14.39
CA GLY A 353 22.08 14.58 -14.40
C GLY A 353 22.40 15.13 -13.00
N PRO A 354 23.25 16.17 -12.91
CA PRO A 354 23.66 16.74 -11.63
C PRO A 354 22.62 17.71 -11.05
N ILE A 355 22.61 17.84 -9.72
CA ILE A 355 21.85 18.89 -9.03
C ILE A 355 22.60 20.22 -9.19
N PRO A 356 21.96 21.30 -9.67
CA PRO A 356 22.56 22.63 -9.73
C PRO A 356 23.12 23.04 -8.36
N GLN A 357 24.40 23.44 -8.32
CA GLN A 357 25.08 23.77 -7.05
C GLN A 357 24.47 25.01 -6.39
N GLU A 358 23.83 25.86 -7.19
CA GLU A 358 23.14 27.08 -6.78
C GLU A 358 21.93 26.80 -5.88
N ILE A 359 21.32 25.60 -5.96
CA ILE A 359 20.26 25.16 -5.02
C ILE A 359 20.78 25.17 -3.58
N GLY A 360 22.10 24.95 -3.40
CA GLY A 360 22.74 25.11 -2.09
C GLY A 360 22.69 26.54 -1.54
N ASN A 361 22.28 27.56 -2.30
CA ASN A 361 22.15 28.93 -1.77
C ASN A 361 20.73 29.27 -1.29
N PHE A 362 19.80 28.33 -1.26
CA PHE A 362 18.45 28.59 -0.77
C PHE A 362 18.44 28.80 0.74
N MET A 363 18.21 30.05 1.15
CA MET A 363 18.27 30.47 2.56
C MET A 363 17.04 30.04 3.37
N LYS A 364 15.95 29.62 2.70
CA LYS A 364 14.69 29.24 3.35
C LYS A 364 14.38 27.75 3.30
N MET A 365 15.12 26.97 2.52
CA MET A 365 14.89 25.54 2.32
C MET A 365 14.96 24.77 3.65
N TRP A 366 13.87 24.09 4.00
CA TRP A 366 13.81 23.22 5.17
C TRP A 366 13.54 21.75 4.80
N MET A 367 12.95 21.48 3.64
CA MET A 367 12.64 20.13 3.14
C MET A 367 13.07 19.95 1.67
N LEU A 368 14.06 19.07 1.46
CA LEU A 368 14.52 18.67 0.12
C LEU A 368 14.45 17.16 -0.04
N GLU A 369 13.60 16.71 -0.97
CA GLU A 369 13.36 15.30 -1.27
C GLU A 369 13.62 15.00 -2.75
N LEU A 370 14.59 14.13 -3.00
CA LEU A 370 15.15 13.80 -4.32
C LEU A 370 15.24 12.28 -4.55
N ASP A 371 14.74 11.46 -3.64
CA ASP A 371 14.96 10.02 -3.66
C ASP A 371 14.23 9.29 -4.80
N GLU A 372 14.63 8.05 -5.05
CA GLU A 372 14.06 7.19 -6.10
C GLU A 372 14.11 7.86 -7.49
N ASN A 373 15.32 8.25 -7.90
CA ASN A 373 15.60 8.90 -9.20
C ASN A 373 16.92 8.37 -9.79
N GLN A 374 17.41 9.02 -10.85
CA GLN A 374 18.67 8.69 -11.53
C GLN A 374 19.68 9.84 -11.46
N PHE A 375 19.63 10.68 -10.41
CA PHE A 375 20.54 11.82 -10.27
C PHE A 375 21.99 11.36 -10.13
N THR A 376 22.89 12.14 -10.72
CA THR A 376 24.34 11.89 -10.75
C THR A 376 25.12 13.09 -10.20
N GLY A 377 26.44 13.05 -10.23
CA GLY A 377 27.27 14.16 -9.77
C GLY A 377 27.31 14.29 -8.24
N GLN A 378 27.68 15.48 -7.75
CA GLN A 378 27.86 15.75 -6.33
C GLN A 378 26.64 16.45 -5.73
N LEU A 379 26.40 16.20 -4.44
CA LEU A 379 25.42 16.96 -3.66
C LEU A 379 25.86 18.44 -3.53
N PRO A 380 24.93 19.41 -3.49
CA PRO A 380 25.27 20.83 -3.37
C PRO A 380 26.07 21.13 -2.10
N GLN A 381 27.23 21.79 -2.23
CA GLN A 381 28.19 21.98 -1.13
C GLN A 381 27.76 22.96 -0.02
N ASN A 382 26.71 23.75 -0.24
CA ASN A 382 26.21 24.78 0.69
C ASN A 382 24.76 24.53 1.13
N ILE A 383 24.26 23.29 1.00
CA ILE A 383 22.84 22.97 1.13
C ILE A 383 22.18 23.40 2.46
N CYS A 384 22.96 23.58 3.53
CA CYS A 384 22.49 24.06 4.82
C CYS A 384 22.98 25.47 5.18
N LYS A 385 23.46 26.25 4.22
CA LYS A 385 23.89 27.65 4.42
C LYS A 385 22.80 28.54 5.03
N GLY A 386 21.52 28.24 4.75
CA GLY A 386 20.38 28.93 5.36
C GLY A 386 20.13 28.59 6.83
N GLY A 387 20.71 27.50 7.35
CA GLY A 387 20.51 27.03 8.72
C GLY A 387 19.08 26.56 9.04
N LYS A 388 18.28 26.25 8.01
CA LYS A 388 16.89 25.81 8.15
C LYS A 388 16.63 24.38 7.68
N LEU A 389 17.60 23.72 7.04
CA LEU A 389 17.42 22.40 6.47
C LEU A 389 17.14 21.38 7.59
N GLU A 390 15.94 20.83 7.62
CA GLU A 390 15.52 19.82 8.61
C GLU A 390 15.50 18.42 8.00
N TYR A 391 15.04 18.31 6.76
CA TYR A 391 14.89 17.05 6.05
C TYR A 391 15.70 17.09 4.76
N PHE A 392 16.65 16.16 4.65
CA PHE A 392 17.45 15.98 3.45
C PHE A 392 17.41 14.52 3.02
N ILE A 393 16.65 14.27 1.95
CA ILE A 393 16.32 12.94 1.46
C ILE A 393 16.80 12.85 0.01
N ALA A 394 17.81 12.01 -0.23
CA ALA A 394 18.42 11.82 -1.54
C ALA A 394 18.90 10.37 -1.76
N ASN A 395 18.30 9.42 -1.05
CA ASN A 395 18.57 7.98 -1.20
C ASN A 395 18.16 7.47 -2.61
N ASP A 396 18.56 6.25 -2.96
CA ASP A 396 18.16 5.60 -4.22
C ASP A 396 18.47 6.43 -5.47
N ASN A 397 19.74 6.80 -5.62
CA ASN A 397 20.23 7.61 -6.74
C ASN A 397 21.64 7.17 -7.14
N HIS A 398 22.33 7.97 -7.95
CA HIS A 398 23.70 7.74 -8.39
C HIS A 398 24.66 8.86 -7.98
N PHE A 399 24.37 9.54 -6.87
CA PHE A 399 25.23 10.60 -6.33
C PHE A 399 26.61 10.07 -5.98
N ARG A 400 27.63 10.90 -6.22
CA ARG A 400 29.05 10.57 -6.00
C ARG A 400 29.79 11.71 -5.32
N GLY A 401 30.98 11.41 -4.82
CA GLY A 401 31.88 12.41 -4.23
C GLY A 401 31.55 12.70 -2.77
N PRO A 402 32.18 13.73 -2.18
CA PRO A 402 32.11 13.96 -0.74
C PRO A 402 30.75 14.50 -0.30
N ILE A 403 30.38 14.22 0.96
CA ILE A 403 29.27 14.88 1.64
C ILE A 403 29.51 16.40 1.71
N PRO A 404 28.47 17.23 1.53
CA PRO A 404 28.58 18.69 1.70
C PRO A 404 29.17 19.08 3.05
N LYS A 405 30.24 19.88 3.03
CA LYS A 405 31.01 20.23 4.25
C LYS A 405 30.22 21.01 5.29
N ASP A 406 29.25 21.79 4.83
CA ASP A 406 28.39 22.60 5.70
C ASP A 406 27.36 21.76 6.47
N LEU A 407 27.04 20.54 6.00
CA LEU A 407 26.21 19.60 6.76
C LEU A 407 26.83 19.24 8.11
N LYS A 408 28.16 19.30 8.27
CA LYS A 408 28.81 19.09 9.57
C LYS A 408 28.25 20.00 10.67
N ASN A 409 27.89 21.23 10.31
CA ASN A 409 27.44 22.26 11.26
C ASN A 409 25.93 22.55 11.17
N CYS A 410 25.17 21.70 10.46
CA CYS A 410 23.76 21.90 10.21
C CYS A 410 22.90 21.43 11.40
N SER A 411 22.79 22.25 12.44
CA SER A 411 22.10 21.91 13.69
C SER A 411 20.57 21.76 13.56
N SER A 412 19.99 22.22 12.45
CA SER A 412 18.56 22.12 12.14
C SER A 412 18.13 20.72 11.69
N LEU A 413 19.05 19.85 11.27
CA LEU A 413 18.70 18.52 10.73
C LEU A 413 17.92 17.69 11.73
N LYS A 414 16.81 17.12 11.26
CA LYS A 414 15.97 16.13 11.94
C LYS A 414 16.06 14.77 11.27
N ARG A 415 16.11 14.73 9.93
CA ARG A 415 16.14 13.49 9.17
C ARG A 415 17.04 13.59 7.95
N VAL A 416 17.97 12.64 7.84
CA VAL A 416 18.89 12.52 6.71
C VAL A 416 18.79 11.11 6.12
N ARG A 417 18.56 11.02 4.81
CA ARG A 417 18.53 9.75 4.06
C ARG A 417 19.37 9.87 2.82
N LEU A 418 20.52 9.21 2.82
CA LEU A 418 21.50 9.25 1.74
C LEU A 418 21.89 7.84 1.27
N GLU A 419 21.16 6.83 1.73
CA GLU A 419 21.47 5.44 1.44
C GLU A 419 21.35 5.08 -0.05
N ARG A 420 22.02 4.01 -0.47
CA ARG A 420 21.99 3.48 -1.85
C ARG A 420 22.42 4.52 -2.89
N ASN A 421 23.64 5.03 -2.69
CA ASN A 421 24.33 5.95 -3.60
C ASN A 421 25.81 5.51 -3.76
N ARG A 422 26.69 6.40 -4.19
CA ARG A 422 28.15 6.22 -4.25
C ARG A 422 28.88 7.38 -3.58
N LEU A 423 28.29 7.88 -2.49
CA LEU A 423 28.83 9.00 -1.73
C LEU A 423 30.06 8.54 -0.96
N THR A 424 31.02 9.45 -0.83
CA THR A 424 32.28 9.26 -0.11
C THR A 424 32.35 10.27 1.03
N GLY A 425 33.24 10.03 1.98
CA GLY A 425 33.47 10.94 3.10
C GLY A 425 34.09 10.19 4.26
N ASN A 426 34.84 10.90 5.08
CA ASN A 426 35.37 10.38 6.32
C ASN A 426 34.32 10.57 7.43
N ILE A 427 33.69 9.48 7.87
CA ILE A 427 32.61 9.54 8.87
C ILE A 427 33.07 10.07 10.24
N SER A 428 34.38 10.03 10.52
CA SER A 428 34.94 10.63 11.74
C SER A 428 35.01 12.16 11.69
N GLU A 429 35.08 12.73 10.49
CA GLU A 429 35.45 14.13 10.28
C GLU A 429 34.36 14.95 9.60
N ASP A 430 33.57 14.36 8.70
CA ASP A 430 32.65 15.07 7.82
C ASP A 430 31.25 15.29 8.46
N PHE A 431 30.95 14.57 9.54
CA PHE A 431 29.70 14.71 10.30
C PHE A 431 29.96 15.39 11.66
N GLY A 432 28.94 16.06 12.19
CA GLY A 432 29.03 16.80 13.44
C GLY A 432 28.08 16.29 14.52
N VAL A 433 27.82 17.16 15.51
CA VAL A 433 26.84 16.92 16.57
C VAL A 433 25.55 17.62 16.19
N TYR A 434 24.46 16.85 16.13
CA TYR A 434 23.16 17.32 15.66
C TYR A 434 22.15 17.26 16.81
N PRO A 435 21.77 18.40 17.41
CA PRO A 435 20.86 18.42 18.56
C PRO A 435 19.45 17.90 18.25
N SER A 436 18.98 18.13 17.03
CA SER A 436 17.60 17.83 16.60
C SER A 436 17.49 16.56 15.76
N LEU A 437 18.60 15.88 15.44
CA LEU A 437 18.62 14.76 14.50
C LEU A 437 17.98 13.54 15.15
N GLU A 438 16.96 13.01 14.52
CA GLU A 438 16.19 11.84 14.95
C GLU A 438 16.59 10.59 14.18
N PHE A 439 16.90 10.73 12.89
CA PHE A 439 17.18 9.62 11.98
C PHE A 439 18.28 10.00 10.98
N ILE A 440 19.26 9.11 10.83
CA ILE A 440 20.23 9.18 9.73
C ILE A 440 20.50 7.81 9.14
N SER A 441 20.43 7.74 7.80
CA SER A 441 20.92 6.59 7.04
C SER A 441 21.92 7.00 5.97
N LEU A 442 23.08 6.36 6.05
CA LEU A 442 24.24 6.51 5.16
C LEU A 442 24.59 5.16 4.49
N SER A 443 23.72 4.17 4.65
CA SER A 443 24.00 2.79 4.25
C SER A 443 24.21 2.65 2.73
N ASP A 444 24.89 1.62 2.26
CA ASP A 444 25.12 1.38 0.83
C ASP A 444 25.79 2.57 0.12
N ASN A 445 26.99 2.93 0.59
CA ASN A 445 27.81 3.99 0.02
C ASN A 445 29.30 3.62 0.13
N ASP A 446 30.18 4.56 -0.19
CA ASP A 446 31.63 4.41 -0.15
C ASP A 446 32.24 5.22 1.02
N PHE A 447 31.53 5.37 2.15
CA PHE A 447 32.05 6.05 3.35
C PHE A 447 33.18 5.27 4.00
N TYR A 448 34.17 5.98 4.55
CA TYR A 448 35.33 5.41 5.22
C TYR A 448 35.64 6.17 6.52
N GLY A 449 36.72 5.77 7.22
CA GLY A 449 37.12 6.35 8.50
C GLY A 449 36.65 5.49 9.68
N GLU A 450 36.58 6.07 10.87
CA GLU A 450 36.16 5.42 12.10
C GLU A 450 34.86 6.05 12.66
N ILE A 451 34.08 5.29 13.41
CA ILE A 451 32.87 5.81 14.04
C ILE A 451 33.28 6.81 15.14
N SER A 452 32.82 8.06 15.05
CA SER A 452 33.13 9.08 16.04
C SER A 452 32.33 8.88 17.35
N PRO A 453 32.93 9.08 18.53
CA PRO A 453 32.17 9.09 19.79
C PRO A 453 31.17 10.26 19.87
N GLN A 454 31.30 11.27 19.00
CA GLN A 454 30.41 12.43 18.97
C GLN A 454 28.96 12.08 18.60
N TRP A 455 28.71 10.96 17.92
CA TRP A 455 27.36 10.49 17.64
C TRP A 455 26.54 10.25 18.92
N ALA A 456 27.20 9.97 20.05
CA ALA A 456 26.55 9.85 21.35
C ALA A 456 26.02 11.19 21.91
N LEU A 457 26.49 12.33 21.37
CA LEU A 457 26.05 13.67 21.78
C LEU A 457 24.82 14.15 21.01
N CYS A 458 24.39 13.41 19.98
CA CYS A 458 23.16 13.67 19.24
C CYS A 458 21.97 13.15 20.06
N ASN A 459 21.53 13.94 21.04
CA ASN A 459 20.59 13.49 22.08
C ASN A 459 19.23 12.99 21.59
N ASN A 460 18.78 13.41 20.40
CA ASN A 460 17.50 13.00 19.82
C ASN A 460 17.64 11.81 18.86
N LEU A 461 18.86 11.33 18.60
CA LEU A 461 19.11 10.34 17.57
C LEU A 461 18.58 8.98 18.01
N SER A 462 17.55 8.52 17.31
CA SER A 462 16.93 7.22 17.55
C SER A 462 17.47 6.15 16.61
N ASN A 463 17.77 6.52 15.36
CA ASN A 463 18.15 5.57 14.33
C ASN A 463 19.45 5.99 13.64
N LEU A 464 20.49 5.15 13.78
CA LEU A 464 21.78 5.30 13.11
C LEU A 464 22.03 4.08 12.22
N GLN A 465 22.03 4.31 10.91
CA GLN A 465 22.19 3.26 9.90
C GLN A 465 23.37 3.59 8.98
N ILE A 466 24.43 2.79 9.06
CA ILE A 466 25.67 3.00 8.29
C ILE A 466 26.16 1.66 7.70
N ALA A 467 25.23 0.78 7.35
CA ALA A 467 25.53 -0.53 6.83
C ALA A 467 26.21 -0.47 5.46
N ARG A 468 26.96 -1.52 5.07
CA ARG A 468 27.51 -1.68 3.71
C ARG A 468 28.32 -0.46 3.26
N ASN A 469 29.37 -0.15 4.02
CA ASN A 469 30.35 0.90 3.74
C ASN A 469 31.78 0.37 3.98
N ASN A 470 32.78 1.24 3.90
CA ASN A 470 34.19 0.92 4.09
C ASN A 470 34.71 1.43 5.46
N ILE A 471 33.89 1.36 6.52
CA ILE A 471 34.20 1.92 7.83
C ILE A 471 35.08 0.95 8.62
N THR A 472 36.10 1.51 9.27
CA THR A 472 37.13 0.79 10.01
C THR A 472 37.13 1.21 11.49
N GLY A 473 38.09 0.72 12.27
CA GLY A 473 38.23 1.07 13.68
C GLY A 473 37.29 0.28 14.58
N ARG A 474 37.15 0.75 15.83
CA ARG A 474 36.36 0.08 16.88
C ARG A 474 35.01 0.77 17.03
N ILE A 475 34.03 0.05 17.57
CA ILE A 475 32.78 0.67 18.03
C ILE A 475 33.08 1.51 19.29
N PRO A 476 32.79 2.81 19.33
CA PRO A 476 33.06 3.64 20.51
C PRO A 476 32.15 3.27 21.69
N PRO A 477 32.70 3.08 22.91
CA PRO A 477 31.89 2.82 24.10
C PRO A 477 30.95 3.99 24.43
N GLU A 478 31.29 5.22 24.03
CA GLU A 478 30.49 6.41 24.27
C GLU A 478 29.09 6.33 23.65
N LEU A 479 28.90 5.56 22.56
CA LEU A 479 27.59 5.34 21.96
C LEU A 479 26.58 4.81 22.98
N GLY A 480 27.03 4.03 23.97
CA GLY A 480 26.22 3.51 25.06
C GLY A 480 25.63 4.58 25.99
N ASN A 481 26.07 5.84 25.89
CA ASN A 481 25.52 6.94 26.70
C ASN A 481 24.27 7.58 26.07
N SER A 482 23.94 7.28 24.81
CA SER A 482 22.74 7.83 24.15
C SER A 482 21.49 7.08 24.58
N THR A 483 20.58 7.71 25.32
CA THR A 483 19.39 7.02 25.85
C THR A 483 18.25 6.84 24.85
N GLN A 484 18.34 7.49 23.67
CA GLN A 484 17.26 7.52 22.67
C GLN A 484 17.43 6.50 21.54
N PHE A 485 18.58 5.81 21.42
CA PHE A 485 18.78 4.84 20.34
C PHE A 485 17.74 3.71 20.39
N GLN A 486 17.01 3.57 19.29
CA GLN A 486 16.06 2.49 19.01
C GLN A 486 16.64 1.52 17.98
N ALA A 487 17.36 2.00 16.97
CA ALA A 487 17.98 1.14 15.95
C ALA A 487 19.43 1.54 15.67
N LEU A 488 20.33 0.55 15.74
CA LEU A 488 21.73 0.69 15.38
C LEU A 488 22.11 -0.40 14.37
N ASP A 489 22.47 0.03 13.16
CA ASP A 489 22.93 -0.85 12.10
C ASP A 489 24.31 -0.40 11.59
N LEU A 490 25.31 -1.22 11.89
CA LEU A 490 26.71 -1.02 11.51
C LEU A 490 27.22 -2.20 10.67
N SER A 491 26.31 -2.99 10.11
CA SER A 491 26.63 -4.24 9.43
C SER A 491 27.43 -4.05 8.14
N SER A 492 28.11 -5.10 7.68
CA SER A 492 28.84 -5.14 6.41
C SER A 492 29.86 -4.00 6.28
N ASN A 493 30.75 -3.89 7.26
CA ASN A 493 31.85 -2.91 7.29
C ASN A 493 33.17 -3.64 7.65
N HIS A 494 34.19 -2.90 8.06
CA HIS A 494 35.48 -3.42 8.49
C HIS A 494 35.77 -3.14 9.97
N LEU A 495 34.72 -3.13 10.80
CA LEU A 495 34.85 -2.86 12.23
C LEU A 495 35.61 -3.99 12.94
N VAL A 496 36.51 -3.62 13.85
CA VAL A 496 37.39 -4.52 14.59
C VAL A 496 37.26 -4.33 16.10
N GLY A 497 37.86 -5.24 16.87
CA GLY A 497 37.86 -5.19 18.33
C GLY A 497 36.59 -5.79 18.94
N GLU A 498 36.42 -5.59 20.25
CA GLU A 498 35.29 -6.15 21.00
C GLU A 498 34.02 -5.29 20.91
N ILE A 499 32.86 -5.91 21.08
CA ILE A 499 31.59 -5.21 21.31
C ILE A 499 31.66 -4.52 22.68
N PRO A 500 31.58 -3.17 22.77
CA PRO A 500 31.67 -2.48 24.05
C PRO A 500 30.50 -2.85 24.97
N LYS A 501 30.80 -3.20 26.23
CA LYS A 501 29.77 -3.47 27.23
C LYS A 501 28.88 -2.26 27.49
N GLU A 502 29.38 -1.05 27.27
CA GLU A 502 28.63 0.18 27.44
C GLU A 502 27.39 0.24 26.53
N LEU A 503 27.39 -0.44 25.38
CA LEU A 503 26.22 -0.51 24.50
C LEU A 503 25.01 -1.16 25.19
N THR A 504 25.20 -2.03 26.18
CA THR A 504 24.08 -2.69 26.89
C THR A 504 23.28 -1.72 27.75
N LYS A 505 23.75 -0.48 27.94
CA LYS A 505 23.01 0.62 28.56
C LYS A 505 21.90 1.18 27.67
N LEU A 506 21.90 0.87 26.37
CA LEU A 506 20.88 1.31 25.40
C LEU A 506 19.58 0.51 25.59
N THR A 507 18.91 0.72 26.71
CA THR A 507 17.73 -0.07 27.11
C THR A 507 16.51 0.12 26.20
N SER A 508 16.46 1.22 25.43
CA SER A 508 15.43 1.54 24.43
C SER A 508 15.65 0.86 23.06
N LEU A 509 16.79 0.19 22.87
CA LEU A 509 17.18 -0.39 21.59
C LEU A 509 16.26 -1.56 21.22
N THR A 510 15.63 -1.49 20.04
CA THR A 510 14.77 -2.54 19.47
C THR A 510 15.50 -3.34 18.39
N ARG A 511 16.49 -2.74 17.72
CA ARG A 511 17.26 -3.38 16.65
C ARG A 511 18.76 -3.12 16.78
N LEU A 512 19.55 -4.20 16.80
CA LEU A 512 21.01 -4.16 16.78
C LEU A 512 21.54 -5.10 15.70
N ILE A 513 22.22 -4.53 14.70
CA ILE A 513 22.80 -5.28 13.58
C ILE A 513 24.28 -4.91 13.46
N LEU A 514 25.15 -5.87 13.76
CA LEU A 514 26.60 -5.73 13.67
C LEU A 514 27.23 -6.78 12.74
N SER A 515 26.40 -7.47 11.95
CA SER A 515 26.81 -8.60 11.13
C SER A 515 27.79 -8.22 10.01
N GLY A 516 28.58 -9.18 9.52
CA GLY A 516 29.49 -8.95 8.40
C GLY A 516 30.63 -7.97 8.73
N ASN A 517 31.25 -8.12 9.90
CA ASN A 517 32.37 -7.30 10.37
C ASN A 517 33.55 -8.20 10.80
N GLN A 518 34.55 -7.61 11.45
CA GLN A 518 35.72 -8.31 12.00
C GLN A 518 35.76 -8.23 13.54
N LEU A 519 34.59 -8.13 14.18
CA LEU A 519 34.48 -8.03 15.64
C LEU A 519 34.96 -9.33 16.31
N SER A 520 35.65 -9.20 17.44
CA SER A 520 36.31 -10.28 18.17
C SER A 520 35.93 -10.27 19.67
N GLY A 521 36.46 -11.20 20.46
CA GLY A 521 36.10 -11.33 21.88
C GLY A 521 34.80 -12.11 22.06
N GLY A 522 34.07 -11.90 23.15
CA GLY A 522 32.76 -12.51 23.40
C GLY A 522 31.63 -11.49 23.38
N ILE A 523 30.38 -11.97 23.45
CA ILE A 523 29.21 -11.10 23.69
C ILE A 523 29.29 -10.60 25.15
N PRO A 524 29.11 -9.30 25.44
CA PRO A 524 29.13 -8.77 26.81
C PRO A 524 28.16 -9.51 27.73
N MET A 525 28.58 -9.78 28.97
CA MET A 525 27.76 -10.51 29.95
C MET A 525 26.48 -9.75 30.32
N GLU A 526 26.48 -8.43 30.16
CA GLU A 526 25.36 -7.54 30.43
C GLU A 526 24.33 -7.47 29.29
N VAL A 527 24.49 -8.24 28.19
CA VAL A 527 23.59 -8.21 27.00
C VAL A 527 22.11 -8.36 27.35
N GLY A 528 21.78 -9.09 28.41
CA GLY A 528 20.40 -9.22 28.92
C GLY A 528 19.74 -7.91 29.38
N SER A 529 20.49 -6.80 29.48
CA SER A 529 19.96 -5.47 29.83
C SER A 529 19.18 -4.81 28.69
N PHE A 530 19.28 -5.34 27.46
CA PHE A 530 18.50 -4.90 26.31
C PHE A 530 17.01 -5.31 26.42
N SER A 531 16.26 -4.62 27.28
CA SER A 531 14.88 -5.01 27.62
C SER A 531 13.87 -4.85 26.47
N GLN A 532 14.16 -3.98 25.49
CA GLN A 532 13.28 -3.69 24.37
C GLN A 532 13.72 -4.35 23.05
N LEU A 533 14.79 -5.15 23.05
CA LEU A 533 15.39 -5.65 21.82
C LEU A 533 14.56 -6.75 21.19
N GLU A 534 14.22 -6.53 19.92
CA GLU A 534 13.39 -7.41 19.10
C GLU A 534 14.23 -8.11 18.01
N TYR A 535 15.29 -7.45 17.54
CA TYR A 535 16.12 -7.95 16.44
C TYR A 535 17.61 -7.84 16.79
N LEU A 536 18.29 -8.99 16.89
CA LEU A 536 19.72 -9.08 17.14
C LEU A 536 20.42 -9.90 16.06
N ASP A 537 21.34 -9.27 15.34
CA ASP A 537 22.19 -9.93 14.36
C ASP A 537 23.67 -9.59 14.58
N LEU A 538 24.43 -10.61 14.99
CA LEU A 538 25.88 -10.55 15.21
C LEU A 538 26.62 -11.51 14.27
N SER A 539 25.96 -11.98 13.21
CA SER A 539 26.50 -13.00 12.33
C SER A 539 27.72 -12.56 11.54
N ALA A 540 28.46 -13.50 10.94
CA ALA A 540 29.60 -13.23 10.06
C ALA A 540 30.62 -12.28 10.70
N ASN A 541 31.14 -12.68 11.87
CA ASN A 541 32.15 -11.96 12.63
C ASN A 541 33.24 -12.94 13.12
N ARG A 542 34.16 -12.49 13.98
CA ARG A 542 35.17 -13.32 14.65
C ARG A 542 34.88 -13.46 16.15
N LEU A 543 33.60 -13.39 16.55
CA LEU A 543 33.20 -13.53 17.95
C LEU A 543 33.48 -14.96 18.42
N SER A 544 33.80 -15.10 19.69
CA SER A 544 34.31 -16.33 20.30
C SER A 544 33.77 -16.48 21.72
N GLN A 545 34.38 -17.36 22.52
CA GLN A 545 33.92 -17.69 23.88
C GLN A 545 32.51 -18.33 23.87
N SER A 546 31.83 -18.39 25.02
CA SER A 546 30.46 -18.91 25.11
C SER A 546 29.41 -17.83 24.92
N ILE A 547 28.24 -18.24 24.46
CA ILE A 547 27.03 -17.39 24.45
C ILE A 547 26.62 -17.11 25.91
N PRO A 548 26.50 -15.84 26.35
CA PRO A 548 26.13 -15.50 27.72
C PRO A 548 24.75 -16.00 28.12
N LYS A 549 24.60 -16.46 29.36
CA LYS A 549 23.30 -16.92 29.91
C LYS A 549 22.25 -15.81 29.96
N THR A 550 22.70 -14.56 30.08
CA THR A 550 21.85 -13.35 30.12
C THR A 550 21.15 -13.07 28.80
N ILE A 551 21.54 -13.72 27.70
CA ILE A 551 20.82 -13.61 26.42
C ILE A 551 19.34 -13.98 26.57
N GLY A 552 19.03 -14.92 27.48
CA GLY A 552 17.66 -15.35 27.77
C GLY A 552 16.80 -14.32 28.49
N ASP A 553 17.36 -13.19 28.91
CA ASP A 553 16.62 -12.13 29.60
C ASP A 553 16.05 -11.06 28.62
N MET A 554 16.41 -11.14 27.33
CA MET A 554 15.86 -10.28 26.26
C MET A 554 14.51 -10.78 25.74
N LEU A 555 13.47 -10.71 26.58
CA LEU A 555 12.19 -11.41 26.34
C LEU A 555 11.39 -10.95 25.12
N LYS A 556 11.69 -9.79 24.55
CA LYS A 556 11.04 -9.25 23.34
C LYS A 556 11.67 -9.73 22.02
N LEU A 557 12.72 -10.53 22.09
CA LEU A 557 13.47 -10.93 20.91
C LEU A 557 12.63 -11.80 19.98
N HIS A 558 12.55 -11.40 18.72
CA HIS A 558 11.89 -12.13 17.63
C HIS A 558 12.90 -12.75 16.66
N TYR A 559 14.06 -12.12 16.49
CA TYR A 559 15.10 -12.54 15.57
C TYR A 559 16.45 -12.60 16.28
N LEU A 560 17.10 -13.76 16.23
CA LEU A 560 18.44 -13.97 16.79
C LEU A 560 19.34 -14.70 15.80
N ASN A 561 20.34 -13.98 15.28
CA ASN A 561 21.34 -14.55 14.40
C ASN A 561 22.75 -14.35 14.97
N LEU A 562 23.40 -15.46 15.33
CA LEU A 562 24.79 -15.52 15.82
C LEU A 562 25.66 -16.38 14.90
N SER A 563 25.20 -16.65 13.67
CA SER A 563 25.86 -17.56 12.75
C SER A 563 27.22 -17.08 12.25
N SER A 564 28.02 -17.98 11.67
CA SER A 564 29.32 -17.63 11.05
C SER A 564 30.24 -16.87 12.01
N ASN A 565 30.48 -17.47 13.17
CA ASN A 565 31.36 -16.96 14.22
C ASN A 565 32.22 -18.12 14.75
N ASN A 566 32.93 -17.89 15.85
CA ASN A 566 33.78 -18.86 16.53
C ASN A 566 33.29 -19.15 17.96
N PHE A 567 31.98 -19.07 18.21
CA PHE A 567 31.39 -19.41 19.51
C PHE A 567 31.65 -20.88 19.84
N SER A 568 31.97 -21.13 21.10
CA SER A 568 32.37 -22.44 21.62
C SER A 568 31.55 -22.78 22.87
N LEU A 569 31.72 -24.01 23.39
CA LEU A 569 30.91 -24.58 24.47
C LEU A 569 29.45 -24.81 24.03
N GLY A 570 28.60 -25.24 24.96
CA GLY A 570 27.20 -25.58 24.66
C GLY A 570 26.29 -24.35 24.59
N ILE A 571 25.15 -24.54 23.91
CA ILE A 571 24.05 -23.56 23.85
C ILE A 571 23.53 -23.34 25.29
N PRO A 572 23.41 -22.09 25.79
CA PRO A 572 22.93 -21.85 27.15
C PRO A 572 21.43 -22.21 27.28
N PRO A 573 21.03 -22.99 28.32
CA PRO A 573 19.62 -23.34 28.56
C PRO A 573 18.66 -22.15 28.68
N GLN A 574 19.19 -20.98 29.06
CA GLN A 574 18.41 -19.75 29.20
C GLN A 574 17.81 -19.26 27.88
N ILE A 575 18.33 -19.68 26.71
CA ILE A 575 17.72 -19.37 25.41
C ILE A 575 16.25 -19.82 25.37
N GLY A 576 15.87 -20.90 26.05
CA GLY A 576 14.48 -21.36 26.10
C GLY A 576 13.49 -20.35 26.69
N LYS A 577 13.96 -19.32 27.42
CA LYS A 577 13.09 -18.23 27.90
C LYS A 577 12.57 -17.32 26.79
N LEU A 578 13.23 -17.31 25.62
CA LEU A 578 12.97 -16.39 24.52
C LEU A 578 11.77 -16.83 23.67
N VAL A 579 10.62 -17.04 24.30
CA VAL A 579 9.42 -17.68 23.69
C VAL A 579 8.86 -16.94 22.47
N GLN A 580 9.25 -15.69 22.25
CA GLN A 580 8.85 -14.86 21.12
C GLN A 580 9.76 -14.97 19.88
N VAL A 581 10.90 -15.67 20.00
CA VAL A 581 11.85 -15.84 18.89
C VAL A 581 11.20 -16.68 17.80
N ASN A 582 11.14 -16.09 16.61
CA ASN A 582 10.67 -16.70 15.37
C ASN A 582 11.82 -17.33 14.58
N GLU A 583 12.97 -16.67 14.55
CA GLU A 583 14.15 -17.15 13.83
C GLU A 583 15.37 -17.22 14.74
N LEU A 584 15.97 -18.40 14.80
CA LEU A 584 17.19 -18.69 15.54
C LEU A 584 18.24 -19.30 14.62
N ASP A 585 19.30 -18.56 14.34
CA ASP A 585 20.45 -19.05 13.58
C ASP A 585 21.73 -19.01 14.42
N LEU A 586 22.26 -20.20 14.70
CA LEU A 586 23.53 -20.43 15.41
C LEU A 586 24.53 -21.20 14.52
N SER A 587 24.29 -21.28 13.22
CA SER A 587 25.08 -22.09 12.29
C SER A 587 26.51 -21.60 12.11
N HIS A 588 27.39 -22.44 11.56
CA HIS A 588 28.79 -22.10 11.30
C HIS A 588 29.51 -21.54 12.53
N ASN A 589 29.54 -22.32 13.59
CA ASN A 589 30.25 -22.04 14.84
C ASN A 589 31.00 -23.29 15.31
N VAL A 590 31.56 -23.26 16.52
CA VAL A 590 32.25 -24.39 17.16
C VAL A 590 31.49 -24.85 18.41
N LEU A 591 30.16 -24.71 18.40
CA LEU A 591 29.29 -25.06 19.54
C LEU A 591 29.33 -26.57 19.76
N SER A 592 29.40 -27.00 21.02
CA SER A 592 29.62 -28.41 21.38
C SER A 592 28.72 -28.87 22.52
N GLY A 593 28.48 -30.18 22.62
CA GLY A 593 27.64 -30.77 23.66
C GLY A 593 26.18 -30.83 23.26
N ASP A 594 25.32 -31.17 24.21
CA ASP A 594 23.92 -31.45 23.92
C ASP A 594 23.08 -30.17 23.71
N ILE A 595 22.08 -30.27 22.83
CA ILE A 595 21.09 -29.21 22.65
C ILE A 595 20.20 -29.14 23.92
N PRO A 596 20.07 -27.99 24.59
CA PRO A 596 19.30 -27.88 25.84
C PRO A 596 17.83 -28.23 25.65
N THR A 597 17.27 -29.01 26.59
CA THR A 597 15.85 -29.41 26.58
C THR A 597 14.92 -28.20 26.66
N GLN A 598 15.37 -27.08 27.22
CA GLN A 598 14.62 -25.83 27.31
C GLN A 598 14.29 -25.23 25.94
N ILE A 599 14.93 -25.62 24.84
CA ILE A 599 14.57 -25.12 23.51
C ILE A 599 13.11 -25.48 23.14
N GLN A 600 12.55 -26.54 23.73
CA GLN A 600 11.14 -26.92 23.54
C GLN A 600 10.13 -25.82 23.95
N SER A 601 10.52 -24.83 24.76
CA SER A 601 9.62 -23.72 25.12
C SER A 601 9.57 -22.59 24.09
N LEU A 602 10.38 -22.65 23.01
CA LEU A 602 10.38 -21.67 21.93
C LEU A 602 9.20 -21.86 20.96
N GLN A 603 7.98 -21.69 21.47
CA GLN A 603 6.75 -22.03 20.74
C GLN A 603 6.47 -21.13 19.52
N SER A 604 7.08 -19.94 19.44
CA SER A 604 6.98 -19.05 18.28
C SER A 604 8.01 -19.36 17.18
N LEU A 605 8.93 -20.30 17.42
CA LEU A 605 10.05 -20.59 16.52
C LEU A 605 9.56 -21.22 15.22
N SER A 606 9.87 -20.55 14.11
CA SER A 606 9.50 -20.96 12.75
C SER A 606 10.73 -21.44 11.97
N THR A 607 11.88 -20.80 12.17
CA THR A 607 13.14 -21.14 11.49
C THR A 607 14.23 -21.42 12.52
N LEU A 608 14.86 -22.60 12.41
CA LEU A 608 15.97 -23.02 13.26
C LEU A 608 17.15 -23.48 12.40
N ASN A 609 18.30 -22.83 12.54
CA ASN A 609 19.53 -23.24 11.89
C ASN A 609 20.66 -23.44 12.91
N LEU A 610 21.11 -24.68 13.06
CA LEU A 610 22.20 -25.11 13.95
C LEU A 610 23.33 -25.79 13.15
N SER A 611 23.30 -25.70 11.83
CA SER A 611 24.21 -26.44 10.96
C SER A 611 25.68 -26.04 11.13
N TYR A 612 26.61 -26.92 10.75
CA TYR A 612 28.05 -26.69 10.84
C TYR A 612 28.49 -26.30 12.26
N ASN A 613 28.30 -27.22 13.20
CA ASN A 613 28.72 -27.13 14.60
C ASN A 613 29.23 -28.51 15.07
N ASN A 614 29.52 -28.65 16.36
CA ASN A 614 29.94 -29.89 17.01
C ASN A 614 28.91 -30.38 18.04
N LEU A 615 27.61 -30.13 17.79
CA LEU A 615 26.51 -30.45 18.71
C LEU A 615 26.25 -31.96 18.73
N SER A 616 26.00 -32.51 19.92
CA SER A 616 25.79 -33.93 20.15
C SER A 616 24.41 -34.22 20.76
N GLY A 617 24.10 -35.51 20.94
CA GLY A 617 22.90 -35.95 21.64
C GLY A 617 21.70 -36.23 20.75
N SER A 618 20.55 -36.42 21.39
CA SER A 618 19.27 -36.73 20.73
C SER A 618 18.52 -35.46 20.34
N ILE A 619 17.89 -35.49 19.16
CA ILE A 619 17.09 -34.37 18.64
C ILE A 619 15.58 -34.51 18.89
N THR A 620 15.15 -35.56 19.60
CA THR A 620 13.73 -35.78 19.99
C THR A 620 13.13 -34.62 20.80
N ILE A 621 13.96 -33.75 21.38
CA ILE A 621 13.53 -32.53 22.08
C ILE A 621 12.70 -31.57 21.20
N PHE A 622 12.81 -31.68 19.87
CA PHE A 622 12.07 -30.82 18.95
C PHE A 622 10.67 -31.34 18.62
N ASP A 623 10.26 -32.52 19.11
CA ASP A 623 8.90 -33.07 18.90
C ASP A 623 7.80 -32.12 19.42
N GLU A 624 8.12 -31.29 20.42
CA GLU A 624 7.21 -30.32 21.04
C GLU A 624 7.12 -28.98 20.27
N LEU A 625 7.95 -28.75 19.25
CA LEU A 625 8.00 -27.51 18.47
C LEU A 625 7.14 -27.59 17.21
N ARG A 626 5.83 -27.73 17.38
CA ARG A 626 4.88 -27.88 16.25
C ARG A 626 4.82 -26.66 15.31
N GLY A 627 5.19 -25.48 15.80
CA GLY A 627 5.26 -24.24 15.01
C GLY A 627 6.48 -24.13 14.08
N LEU A 628 7.46 -25.04 14.22
CA LEU A 628 8.68 -25.04 13.42
C LEU A 628 8.35 -25.39 11.96
N LEU A 629 8.86 -24.60 11.02
CA LEU A 629 8.66 -24.76 9.58
C LEU A 629 9.94 -25.16 8.86
N HIS A 630 11.05 -24.54 9.22
CA HIS A 630 12.34 -24.74 8.58
C HIS A 630 13.38 -25.15 9.62
N VAL A 631 14.10 -26.23 9.34
CA VAL A 631 15.19 -26.71 10.17
C VAL A 631 16.42 -27.03 9.33
N ASN A 632 17.59 -26.63 9.83
CA ASN A 632 18.88 -27.08 9.31
C ASN A 632 19.81 -27.44 10.47
N ILE A 633 20.15 -28.72 10.57
CA ILE A 633 21.04 -29.29 11.61
C ILE A 633 22.20 -30.06 10.99
N ALA A 634 22.49 -29.82 9.71
CA ALA A 634 23.52 -30.54 8.98
C ALA A 634 24.92 -30.35 9.60
N HIS A 635 25.82 -31.30 9.36
CA HIS A 635 27.22 -31.24 9.81
C HIS A 635 27.36 -30.98 11.31
N ASN A 636 26.94 -31.96 12.11
CA ASN A 636 27.03 -32.01 13.58
C ASN A 636 27.32 -33.45 14.06
N GLU A 637 27.33 -33.70 15.37
CA GLU A 637 27.53 -35.01 16.00
C GLU A 637 26.20 -35.62 16.52
N LEU A 638 25.07 -35.27 15.91
CA LEU A 638 23.73 -35.66 16.38
C LEU A 638 23.39 -37.12 16.02
N GLN A 639 22.57 -37.76 16.84
CA GLN A 639 22.19 -39.17 16.69
C GLN A 639 20.75 -39.45 17.14
N GLY A 640 20.19 -40.56 16.67
CA GLY A 640 18.86 -41.01 17.05
C GLY A 640 17.79 -40.75 15.98
N PRO A 641 16.51 -41.02 16.31
CA PRO A 641 15.41 -40.77 15.39
C PRO A 641 15.23 -39.27 15.16
N ILE A 642 14.90 -38.88 13.93
CA ILE A 642 14.42 -37.53 13.64
C ILE A 642 13.02 -37.32 14.24
N PRO A 643 12.69 -36.09 14.71
CA PRO A 643 11.37 -35.72 15.20
C PRO A 643 10.24 -35.97 14.21
N ASP A 644 9.07 -36.35 14.71
CA ASP A 644 7.87 -36.59 13.90
C ASP A 644 7.02 -35.32 13.74
N ILE A 645 7.65 -34.27 13.20
CA ILE A 645 7.00 -32.99 12.90
C ILE A 645 7.29 -32.54 11.46
N PRO A 646 6.40 -31.76 10.82
CA PRO A 646 6.53 -31.37 9.41
C PRO A 646 7.89 -30.76 9.06
N ALA A 647 8.49 -29.95 9.94
CA ALA A 647 9.80 -29.34 9.70
C ALA A 647 10.90 -30.37 9.40
N PHE A 648 10.95 -31.49 10.13
CA PHE A 648 11.97 -32.52 9.96
C PHE A 648 11.62 -33.52 8.86
N GLN A 649 10.33 -33.80 8.66
CA GLN A 649 9.88 -34.73 7.60
C GLN A 649 10.02 -34.11 6.20
N ASN A 650 9.79 -32.79 6.08
CA ASN A 650 9.93 -32.05 4.83
C ASN A 650 11.33 -31.44 4.64
N ALA A 651 12.25 -31.61 5.61
CA ALA A 651 13.60 -31.09 5.50
C ALA A 651 14.34 -31.79 4.34
N PRO A 652 15.04 -31.04 3.47
CA PRO A 652 15.88 -31.64 2.45
C PRO A 652 17.04 -32.39 3.12
N ILE A 653 17.57 -33.44 2.46
CA ILE A 653 18.66 -34.25 3.06
C ILE A 653 19.89 -33.40 3.40
N GLN A 654 20.16 -32.33 2.64
CA GLN A 654 21.22 -31.36 2.87
C GLN A 654 21.09 -30.64 4.22
N ALA A 655 19.88 -30.57 4.78
CA ALA A 655 19.62 -29.97 6.08
C ALA A 655 19.82 -30.95 7.26
N LEU A 656 20.00 -32.25 6.99
CA LEU A 656 20.13 -33.32 7.99
C LEU A 656 21.45 -34.11 7.86
N GLU A 657 22.15 -34.00 6.74
CA GLU A 657 23.35 -34.77 6.42
C GLU A 657 24.55 -34.42 7.31
N GLY A 658 25.60 -35.24 7.25
CA GLY A 658 26.83 -34.99 8.01
C GLY A 658 26.69 -35.18 9.53
N ASN A 659 25.70 -35.96 9.98
CA ASN A 659 25.48 -36.31 11.38
C ASN A 659 25.87 -37.76 11.70
N LYS A 660 26.24 -38.03 12.97
CA LYS A 660 26.82 -39.31 13.42
C LYS A 660 25.87 -40.51 13.27
N GLY A 661 24.57 -40.32 13.44
CA GLY A 661 23.63 -41.46 13.47
C GLY A 661 22.15 -41.11 13.43
N LEU A 662 21.76 -40.11 12.63
CA LEU A 662 20.35 -39.79 12.42
C LEU A 662 19.65 -40.89 11.60
N CYS A 663 18.43 -41.24 12.00
CA CYS A 663 17.60 -42.23 11.31
C CYS A 663 16.15 -41.73 11.23
N GLY A 664 15.41 -42.12 10.19
CA GLY A 664 14.05 -41.61 9.99
C GLY A 664 13.46 -42.01 8.65
N ASN A 665 12.23 -41.55 8.41
CA ASN A 665 11.48 -41.80 7.18
C ASN A 665 11.65 -40.64 6.18
N VAL A 666 12.88 -40.15 6.02
CA VAL A 666 13.25 -39.07 5.08
C VAL A 666 14.21 -39.63 4.05
N SER A 667 13.98 -39.34 2.77
CA SER A 667 14.81 -39.77 1.64
C SER A 667 16.27 -39.39 1.86
N GLY A 668 17.15 -40.39 2.00
CA GLY A 668 18.59 -40.20 2.25
C GLY A 668 19.05 -40.58 3.67
N LEU A 669 18.14 -40.70 4.64
CA LEU A 669 18.45 -41.24 5.97
C LEU A 669 18.16 -42.75 6.06
N LYS A 670 18.89 -43.45 6.93
CA LYS A 670 18.63 -44.87 7.19
C LYS A 670 17.36 -45.03 8.03
N PRO A 671 16.52 -46.04 7.79
CA PRO A 671 15.40 -46.35 8.69
C PRO A 671 15.89 -46.72 10.09
N CYS A 672 15.21 -46.25 11.13
CA CYS A 672 15.56 -46.58 12.51
C CYS A 672 15.36 -48.08 12.79
N LYS A 673 16.34 -48.72 13.43
CA LYS A 673 16.23 -50.13 13.84
C LYS A 673 15.33 -50.25 15.08
N LEU A 674 14.09 -50.72 14.90
CA LEU A 674 13.21 -51.13 16.00
C LEU A 674 13.83 -52.33 16.75
N SER A 675 14.22 -52.12 18.01
CA SER A 675 14.52 -53.20 18.94
C SER A 675 13.24 -54.00 19.20
N LYS A 676 13.15 -55.22 18.64
CA LYS A 676 12.00 -56.12 18.84
C LYS A 676 12.17 -56.87 20.17
N ASN A 677 11.49 -56.40 21.22
CA ASN A 677 11.07 -57.28 22.32
C ASN A 677 9.84 -58.08 21.85
N GLY A 678 9.91 -59.39 22.06
CA GLY A 678 9.06 -60.37 21.40
C GLY A 678 7.64 -60.47 21.94
N HIS A 679 6.71 -60.86 21.05
CA HIS A 679 5.69 -61.90 21.27
C HIS A 679 4.78 -62.08 20.05
N HIS A 680 5.28 -62.59 18.91
CA HIS A 680 4.40 -63.16 17.88
C HIS A 680 5.09 -64.33 17.16
N LYS A 681 5.19 -65.47 17.85
CA LYS A 681 5.80 -66.72 17.33
C LYS A 681 4.79 -67.84 17.03
N LEU A 682 3.49 -67.56 16.92
CA LEU A 682 2.46 -68.59 16.71
C LEU A 682 1.67 -68.51 15.38
N LEU A 683 1.86 -67.48 14.55
CA LEU A 683 1.11 -67.34 13.29
C LEU A 683 1.86 -67.82 12.03
N TYR A 684 3.17 -68.12 12.13
CA TYR A 684 4.01 -68.46 10.97
C TYR A 684 4.07 -69.97 10.61
N ALA A 685 3.39 -70.84 11.36
CA ALA A 685 3.48 -72.30 11.15
C ALA A 685 2.47 -72.87 10.13
N ILE A 686 1.54 -72.07 9.58
CA ILE A 686 0.45 -72.58 8.72
C ILE A 686 0.56 -72.10 7.25
N MET A 687 1.28 -71.01 6.97
CA MET A 687 1.29 -70.38 5.63
C MET A 687 2.41 -70.85 4.68
N PHE A 688 3.37 -71.64 5.14
CA PHE A 688 4.57 -72.01 4.36
C PHE A 688 4.48 -73.19 3.35
N PRO A 689 3.41 -74.02 3.26
CA PRO A 689 3.35 -75.05 2.21
C PRO A 689 2.88 -74.54 0.83
N LEU A 690 2.22 -73.38 0.75
CA LEU A 690 1.55 -72.93 -0.50
C LEU A 690 2.41 -72.04 -1.42
N LEU A 691 3.45 -71.39 -0.88
CA LEU A 691 4.35 -70.53 -1.66
C LEU A 691 5.51 -71.28 -2.33
N GLY A 692 5.82 -72.50 -1.89
CA GLY A 692 6.88 -73.32 -2.47
C GLY A 692 6.53 -73.90 -3.85
N ALA A 693 5.24 -74.13 -4.12
CA ALA A 693 4.78 -74.73 -5.37
C ALA A 693 4.74 -73.75 -6.56
N SER A 694 4.54 -72.45 -6.30
CA SER A 694 4.44 -71.41 -7.32
C SER A 694 5.81 -70.94 -7.83
N ILE A 695 6.85 -71.00 -7.00
CA ILE A 695 8.21 -70.56 -7.35
C ILE A 695 8.89 -71.58 -8.29
N LEU A 696 8.59 -72.88 -8.15
CA LEU A 696 9.19 -73.93 -8.99
C LEU A 696 8.70 -73.88 -10.45
N LEU A 697 7.47 -73.42 -10.70
CA LEU A 697 6.88 -73.33 -12.04
C LEU A 697 7.49 -72.18 -12.86
N ILE A 698 7.88 -71.09 -12.19
CA ILE A 698 8.46 -69.89 -12.83
C ILE A 698 9.90 -70.14 -13.27
N VAL A 699 10.66 -70.93 -12.48
CA VAL A 699 12.05 -71.30 -12.81
C VAL A 699 12.13 -72.22 -14.03
N ILE A 700 11.16 -73.15 -14.19
CA ILE A 700 11.10 -74.05 -15.36
C ILE A 700 10.80 -73.27 -16.66
N LEU A 701 9.97 -72.23 -16.59
CA LEU A 701 9.64 -71.37 -17.74
C LEU A 701 10.77 -70.40 -18.10
N ALA A 702 11.53 -69.89 -17.11
CA ALA A 702 12.68 -69.02 -17.33
C ALA A 702 13.89 -69.75 -17.99
N LEU A 703 14.03 -71.06 -17.74
CA LEU A 703 15.06 -71.90 -18.36
C LEU A 703 14.74 -72.25 -19.82
N TYR A 704 13.48 -72.17 -20.25
CA TYR A 704 13.05 -72.42 -21.63
C TYR A 704 13.37 -71.24 -22.58
N PHE A 705 13.31 -70.00 -22.07
CA PHE A 705 13.52 -68.80 -22.89
C PHE A 705 14.95 -68.27 -22.94
N SER A 706 15.87 -68.79 -22.12
CA SER A 706 17.27 -68.33 -22.06
C SER A 706 18.23 -69.05 -23.02
N PHE A 707 17.73 -70.00 -23.83
CA PHE A 707 18.47 -70.59 -24.97
C PHE A 707 18.22 -69.83 -26.28
N LYS A 708 18.43 -68.50 -26.29
CA LYS A 708 18.83 -67.79 -27.52
C LYS A 708 19.53 -66.47 -27.21
N SER A 709 20.76 -66.39 -27.72
CA SER A 709 21.64 -65.22 -27.80
C SER A 709 22.49 -64.88 -26.57
N ARG A 710 23.80 -65.12 -26.75
CA ARG A 710 24.93 -64.95 -25.84
C ARG A 710 25.79 -63.77 -26.31
N GLY A 711 26.36 -63.05 -25.34
CA GLY A 711 27.69 -62.42 -25.42
C GLY A 711 27.68 -60.88 -25.48
N LYS A 712 28.58 -60.13 -24.82
CA LYS A 712 29.77 -60.40 -23.98
C LYS A 712 30.20 -59.08 -23.28
N HIS A 713 30.75 -59.20 -22.05
CA HIS A 713 31.86 -58.51 -21.32
C HIS A 713 32.13 -56.98 -21.51
N ALA A 714 32.22 -56.17 -20.43
CA ALA A 714 33.34 -55.93 -19.45
C ALA A 714 34.48 -55.06 -20.08
N ASP A 715 35.05 -53.98 -19.51
CA ASP A 715 35.60 -53.72 -18.17
C ASP A 715 35.71 -52.19 -17.83
N GLU A 716 36.14 -51.92 -16.60
CA GLU A 716 36.46 -50.66 -15.89
C GLU A 716 37.67 -49.87 -16.45
N GLU A 717 37.70 -48.54 -16.28
CA GLU A 717 38.83 -47.79 -15.65
C GLU A 717 38.53 -46.29 -15.44
N SER A 718 39.28 -45.68 -14.54
CA SER A 718 39.02 -44.46 -13.77
C SER A 718 39.76 -43.19 -14.22
N GLU A 719 39.38 -42.06 -13.60
CA GLU A 719 40.14 -40.82 -13.37
C GLU A 719 40.38 -39.85 -14.53
N SER A 720 39.65 -38.73 -14.54
CA SER A 720 40.06 -37.51 -13.81
C SER A 720 39.36 -36.28 -14.38
N SER A 721 38.99 -35.38 -13.47
CA SER A 721 38.69 -33.95 -13.68
C SER A 721 37.78 -33.58 -14.85
N LEU A 722 36.54 -33.19 -14.53
CA LEU A 722 35.91 -31.93 -14.95
C LEU A 722 34.39 -32.03 -14.74
N ILE A 723 33.77 -30.88 -14.50
CA ILE A 723 32.34 -30.61 -14.57
C ILE A 723 31.59 -30.81 -13.24
N SER A 724 31.64 -29.72 -12.45
CA SER A 724 30.42 -29.04 -11.99
C SER A 724 29.17 -29.47 -12.77
N ALA A 725 28.36 -30.37 -12.21
CA ALA A 725 26.89 -30.29 -12.22
C ALA A 725 26.24 -31.66 -12.06
N SER A 726 25.21 -31.71 -11.22
CA SER A 726 23.86 -32.11 -11.62
C SER A 726 22.92 -32.05 -10.41
N LEU A 727 22.02 -31.08 -10.41
CA LEU A 727 20.75 -31.18 -9.67
C LEU A 727 19.65 -30.76 -10.65
N PHE A 728 19.44 -31.62 -11.64
CA PHE A 728 18.33 -31.54 -12.59
C PHE A 728 17.72 -32.93 -12.70
N SER A 729 16.57 -33.12 -12.07
CA SER A 729 15.68 -34.23 -12.42
C SER A 729 14.24 -33.85 -12.10
N ILE A 730 13.55 -33.27 -13.08
CA ILE A 730 12.12 -33.50 -13.27
C ILE A 730 12.02 -34.35 -14.55
N SER A 731 11.22 -35.42 -14.49
CA SER A 731 11.25 -36.62 -15.34
C SER A 731 10.85 -36.44 -16.82
N SER A 732 11.24 -35.34 -17.47
CA SER A 732 11.06 -35.17 -18.92
C SER A 732 12.14 -34.31 -19.63
N PHE A 733 13.19 -33.84 -18.96
CA PHE A 733 14.08 -32.82 -19.53
C PHE A 733 15.55 -32.93 -19.08
N ASP A 734 16.50 -32.70 -20.00
CA ASP A 734 17.94 -32.59 -19.71
C ASP A 734 18.28 -31.15 -19.28
N GLY A 735 18.33 -30.90 -17.97
CA GLY A 735 18.51 -29.55 -17.43
C GLY A 735 19.90 -28.94 -17.62
N LYS A 736 20.94 -29.74 -17.91
CA LYS A 736 22.28 -29.20 -18.25
C LYS A 736 22.28 -28.51 -19.61
N LEU A 737 21.66 -29.17 -20.58
CA LEU A 737 21.52 -28.66 -21.95
C LEU A 737 20.71 -27.36 -21.93
N LEU A 738 19.54 -27.39 -21.29
CA LEU A 738 18.63 -26.24 -21.16
C LEU A 738 19.30 -25.04 -20.46
N TYR A 739 20.09 -25.27 -19.42
CA TYR A 739 20.85 -24.20 -18.76
C TYR A 739 21.82 -23.51 -19.73
N SER A 740 22.67 -24.30 -20.42
CA SER A 740 23.66 -23.75 -21.36
C SER A 740 23.01 -22.97 -22.51
N GLU A 741 21.85 -23.46 -22.96
CA GLU A 741 21.04 -22.87 -24.00
C GLU A 741 20.37 -21.56 -23.56
N ILE A 742 19.78 -21.50 -22.36
CA ILE A 742 19.19 -20.29 -21.80
C ILE A 742 20.25 -19.20 -21.61
N ILE A 743 21.42 -19.53 -21.07
CA ILE A 743 22.51 -18.55 -20.87
C ILE A 743 23.00 -18.01 -22.22
N SER A 744 23.12 -18.87 -23.24
CA SER A 744 23.52 -18.45 -24.59
C SER A 744 22.43 -17.59 -25.25
N ALA A 745 21.17 -18.02 -25.21
CA ALA A 745 20.06 -17.36 -25.88
C ALA A 745 19.70 -16.00 -25.27
N THR A 746 19.96 -15.82 -23.97
CA THR A 746 19.75 -14.54 -23.27
C THR A 746 20.99 -13.64 -23.26
N ASN A 747 22.09 -14.04 -23.89
CA ASN A 747 23.40 -13.37 -23.80
C ASN A 747 23.79 -13.07 -22.34
N ASN A 748 23.72 -14.09 -21.48
CA ASN A 748 23.91 -13.97 -20.03
C ASN A 748 22.92 -13.02 -19.34
N PHE A 749 21.63 -13.13 -19.68
CA PHE A 749 20.53 -12.28 -19.18
C PHE A 749 20.75 -10.78 -19.45
N ASP A 750 21.13 -10.46 -20.68
CA ASP A 750 21.22 -9.08 -21.15
C ASP A 750 19.85 -8.39 -21.06
N SER A 751 19.85 -7.12 -20.64
CA SER A 751 18.63 -6.33 -20.48
C SER A 751 17.77 -6.20 -21.76
N SER A 752 18.38 -6.34 -22.94
CA SER A 752 17.68 -6.31 -24.23
C SER A 752 16.76 -7.51 -24.47
N CYS A 753 16.96 -8.62 -23.75
CA CYS A 753 16.15 -9.84 -23.84
C CYS A 753 15.03 -9.90 -22.77
N CYS A 754 14.95 -8.88 -21.92
CA CYS A 754 13.98 -8.81 -20.82
C CYS A 754 12.62 -8.39 -21.37
N ILE A 755 11.60 -9.21 -21.13
CA ILE A 755 10.21 -8.96 -21.57
C ILE A 755 9.30 -8.49 -20.42
N GLY A 756 9.78 -8.52 -19.18
CA GLY A 756 9.04 -8.03 -18.03
C GLY A 756 9.93 -7.91 -16.81
N LYS A 757 9.74 -6.85 -16.00
CA LYS A 757 10.42 -6.66 -14.72
C LYS A 757 9.37 -6.65 -13.62
N GLY A 758 9.48 -7.58 -12.67
CA GLY A 758 8.64 -7.61 -11.46
C GLY A 758 9.46 -7.26 -10.23
N GLY A 759 8.80 -7.13 -9.07
CA GLY A 759 9.48 -6.81 -7.80
C GLY A 759 10.51 -7.87 -7.33
N TYR A 760 10.45 -9.08 -7.90
CA TYR A 760 11.21 -10.24 -7.45
C TYR A 760 12.14 -10.83 -8.52
N GLY A 761 12.17 -10.26 -9.72
CA GLY A 761 13.00 -10.75 -10.80
C GLY A 761 12.62 -10.21 -12.18
N ASN A 762 13.49 -10.49 -13.15
CA ASN A 762 13.30 -10.18 -14.56
C ASN A 762 12.84 -11.43 -15.31
N VAL A 763 11.84 -11.30 -16.17
CA VAL A 763 11.33 -12.36 -17.04
C VAL A 763 11.89 -12.18 -18.45
N TYR A 764 12.40 -13.26 -19.03
CA TYR A 764 13.00 -13.29 -20.37
C TYR A 764 12.24 -14.29 -21.23
N ARG A 765 11.99 -13.91 -22.49
CA ARG A 765 11.48 -14.85 -23.51
C ARG A 765 12.68 -15.56 -24.12
N VAL A 766 12.69 -16.89 -24.07
CA VAL A 766 13.80 -17.70 -24.61
C VAL A 766 13.25 -18.69 -25.61
N GLU A 767 13.84 -18.70 -26.80
CA GLU A 767 13.57 -19.68 -27.84
C GLU A 767 14.67 -20.74 -27.79
N LEU A 768 14.28 -21.98 -27.53
CA LEU A 768 15.17 -23.13 -27.45
C LEU A 768 15.47 -23.67 -28.85
N SER A 769 16.58 -24.38 -29.03
CA SER A 769 16.97 -25.04 -30.28
C SER A 769 15.98 -26.14 -30.72
N SER A 770 15.15 -26.64 -29.80
CA SER A 770 14.01 -27.49 -30.12
C SER A 770 12.89 -26.75 -30.88
N GLY A 771 12.91 -25.41 -30.90
CA GLY A 771 11.83 -24.55 -31.39
C GLY A 771 10.80 -24.19 -30.32
N ASP A 772 10.93 -24.72 -29.10
CA ASP A 772 10.04 -24.39 -27.99
C ASP A 772 10.36 -23.01 -27.42
N ILE A 773 9.32 -22.24 -27.06
CA ILE A 773 9.46 -20.93 -26.43
C ILE A 773 9.13 -21.06 -24.94
N VAL A 774 10.03 -20.59 -24.09
CA VAL A 774 9.90 -20.62 -22.62
C VAL A 774 10.02 -19.24 -22.02
N ALA A 775 9.36 -19.03 -20.88
CA ALA A 775 9.50 -17.85 -20.05
C ALA A 775 10.49 -18.16 -18.92
N VAL A 776 11.57 -17.39 -18.81
CA VAL A 776 12.61 -17.58 -17.79
C VAL A 776 12.54 -16.41 -16.81
N LYS A 777 12.11 -16.67 -15.57
CA LYS A 777 12.07 -15.68 -14.48
C LYS A 777 13.38 -15.77 -13.71
N LYS A 778 14.30 -14.83 -13.94
CA LYS A 778 15.57 -14.71 -13.19
C LYS A 778 15.35 -13.87 -11.95
N VAL A 779 15.68 -14.45 -10.81
CA VAL A 779 15.62 -13.76 -9.51
C VAL A 779 16.76 -12.75 -9.44
N HIS A 780 16.51 -11.60 -8.81
CA HIS A 780 17.55 -10.59 -8.60
C HIS A 780 18.75 -11.17 -7.80
N PRO A 781 20.00 -10.71 -8.06
CA PRO A 781 21.18 -11.20 -7.35
C PRO A 781 21.04 -11.05 -5.83
N LEU A 782 21.39 -12.10 -5.10
CA LEU A 782 21.29 -12.19 -3.64
C LEU A 782 22.14 -11.09 -2.97
N ARG A 783 21.49 -10.13 -2.31
CA ARG A 783 22.04 -9.24 -1.28
C ARG A 783 20.97 -8.89 -0.25
N ALA A 784 21.40 -8.80 1.01
CA ALA A 784 20.77 -8.17 2.20
C ALA A 784 19.36 -8.62 2.66
N ASP A 785 18.45 -9.04 1.77
CA ASP A 785 17.14 -9.65 2.09
C ASP A 785 17.16 -11.17 1.87
N GLU A 786 18.27 -11.81 2.27
CA GLU A 786 18.62 -13.20 1.91
C GLU A 786 17.56 -14.23 2.29
N VAL A 787 16.85 -14.05 3.41
CA VAL A 787 15.80 -15.00 3.82
C VAL A 787 14.56 -14.85 2.96
N ARG A 788 14.20 -13.64 2.54
CA ARG A 788 12.93 -13.37 1.86
C ARG A 788 12.96 -13.80 0.40
N ALA A 789 13.99 -13.40 -0.36
CA ALA A 789 14.13 -13.78 -1.77
C ALA A 789 14.37 -15.28 -1.95
N ALA A 790 15.13 -15.91 -1.03
CA ALA A 790 15.30 -17.36 -1.01
C ALA A 790 13.99 -18.08 -0.64
N LYS A 791 13.24 -17.57 0.34
CA LYS A 791 11.94 -18.13 0.75
C LYS A 791 10.88 -17.98 -0.32
N GLU A 792 10.82 -16.86 -1.04
CA GLU A 792 9.88 -16.65 -2.15
C GLU A 792 10.21 -17.55 -3.34
N PHE A 793 11.49 -17.70 -3.71
CA PHE A 793 11.92 -18.68 -4.71
C PHE A 793 11.57 -20.11 -4.28
N GLN A 794 11.83 -20.45 -3.00
CA GLN A 794 11.51 -21.78 -2.47
C GLN A 794 10.00 -22.02 -2.41
N ASN A 795 9.18 -21.03 -2.03
CA ASN A 795 7.72 -21.13 -2.03
C ASN A 795 7.19 -21.38 -3.46
N GLU A 796 7.70 -20.63 -4.44
CA GLU A 796 7.30 -20.76 -5.83
C GLU A 796 7.70 -22.14 -6.39
N VAL A 797 8.93 -22.61 -6.12
CA VAL A 797 9.37 -23.96 -6.50
C VAL A 797 8.52 -25.05 -5.84
N MET A 798 8.29 -24.96 -4.52
CA MET A 798 7.54 -25.96 -3.76
C MET A 798 6.08 -26.03 -4.21
N ALA A 799 5.42 -24.89 -4.42
CA ALA A 799 4.07 -24.83 -4.97
C ALA A 799 4.04 -25.43 -6.39
N CYS A 800 4.95 -25.02 -7.27
CA CYS A 800 4.95 -25.46 -8.68
C CYS A 800 5.30 -26.94 -8.88
N ILE A 801 5.98 -27.60 -7.93
CA ILE A 801 6.25 -29.05 -7.99
C ILE A 801 4.97 -29.86 -7.76
N GLU A 802 4.12 -29.41 -6.83
CA GLU A 802 2.90 -30.12 -6.43
C GLU A 802 1.71 -29.84 -7.37
N ILE A 803 1.69 -28.66 -7.99
CA ILE A 803 0.56 -28.19 -8.79
C ILE A 803 0.63 -28.73 -10.22
N ARG A 804 -0.43 -29.41 -10.66
CA ARG A 804 -0.63 -29.77 -12.08
C ARG A 804 -2.08 -29.58 -12.48
N HIS A 805 -2.39 -28.42 -13.05
CA HIS A 805 -3.73 -28.08 -13.50
C HIS A 805 -3.70 -27.34 -14.84
N ARG A 806 -4.73 -27.52 -15.68
CA ARG A 806 -4.80 -26.91 -17.03
C ARG A 806 -4.84 -25.38 -17.00
N ASN A 807 -5.41 -24.79 -15.95
CA ASN A 807 -5.54 -23.34 -15.76
C ASN A 807 -4.46 -22.76 -14.82
N ILE A 808 -3.33 -23.45 -14.68
CA ILE A 808 -2.15 -22.95 -13.95
C ILE A 808 -0.96 -23.03 -14.88
N VAL A 809 -0.11 -22.01 -14.87
CA VAL A 809 1.05 -21.95 -15.78
C VAL A 809 1.93 -23.19 -15.60
N LYS A 810 2.28 -23.83 -16.71
CA LYS A 810 3.09 -25.05 -16.68
C LYS A 810 4.52 -24.71 -16.29
N PHE A 811 4.98 -25.27 -15.18
CA PHE A 811 6.37 -25.19 -14.73
C PHE A 811 7.22 -26.29 -15.38
N TYR A 812 8.36 -25.91 -15.97
CA TYR A 812 9.30 -26.85 -16.59
C TYR A 812 10.48 -27.21 -15.68
N GLY A 813 10.90 -26.29 -14.82
CA GLY A 813 11.98 -26.52 -13.86
C GLY A 813 12.60 -25.23 -13.37
N PHE A 814 13.68 -25.37 -12.60
CA PHE A 814 14.40 -24.24 -12.01
C PHE A 814 15.91 -24.51 -12.04
N CYS A 815 16.69 -23.44 -11.98
CA CYS A 815 18.11 -23.48 -11.73
C CYS A 815 18.40 -22.70 -10.44
N TRP A 816 19.21 -23.30 -9.57
CA TRP A 816 19.70 -22.68 -8.35
C TRP A 816 21.22 -22.78 -8.31
N SER A 817 21.91 -21.64 -8.32
CA SER A 817 23.36 -21.56 -8.19
C SER A 817 23.78 -20.25 -7.52
N ALA A 818 25.00 -20.21 -6.98
CA ALA A 818 25.53 -19.00 -6.33
C ALA A 818 25.68 -17.79 -7.28
N GLU A 819 25.75 -18.02 -8.59
CA GLU A 819 25.91 -16.97 -9.60
C GLU A 819 24.60 -16.63 -10.33
N GLN A 820 23.66 -17.57 -10.49
CA GLN A 820 22.41 -17.42 -11.24
C GLN A 820 21.28 -18.30 -10.66
N SER A 821 20.14 -17.71 -10.31
CA SER A 821 18.92 -18.42 -9.88
C SER A 821 17.74 -18.00 -10.75
N PHE A 822 17.04 -18.98 -11.35
CA PHE A 822 15.91 -18.70 -12.25
C PHE A 822 14.91 -19.87 -12.36
N LEU A 823 13.67 -19.55 -12.70
CA LEU A 823 12.55 -20.47 -12.92
C LEU A 823 12.21 -20.51 -14.41
N VAL A 824 11.79 -21.67 -14.91
CA VAL A 824 11.43 -21.89 -16.32
C VAL A 824 9.97 -22.31 -16.41
N TYR A 825 9.17 -21.53 -17.13
CA TYR A 825 7.74 -21.75 -17.36
C TYR A 825 7.44 -21.88 -18.85
N LYS A 826 6.27 -22.45 -19.16
CA LYS A 826 5.66 -22.31 -20.48
C LYS A 826 5.43 -20.82 -20.76
N TYR A 827 5.90 -20.36 -21.93
CA TYR A 827 5.59 -19.04 -22.42
C TYR A 827 4.13 -18.98 -22.89
N LEU A 828 3.43 -17.91 -22.55
CA LEU A 828 2.02 -17.69 -22.91
C LEU A 828 1.93 -16.41 -23.74
N GLU A 829 1.49 -16.56 -24.98
CA GLU A 829 1.73 -15.61 -26.08
C GLU A 829 0.96 -14.30 -25.93
N LYS A 830 -0.21 -14.35 -25.30
CA LYS A 830 -1.04 -13.16 -25.08
C LYS A 830 -0.62 -12.37 -23.84
N GLY A 831 0.34 -12.87 -23.04
CA GLY A 831 0.85 -12.14 -21.86
C GLY A 831 -0.16 -12.06 -20.72
N SER A 832 -0.06 -11.03 -19.87
CA SER A 832 -0.94 -10.88 -18.70
C SER A 832 -2.34 -10.36 -19.07
N LEU A 833 -3.33 -10.80 -18.32
CA LEU A 833 -4.71 -10.34 -18.42
C LEU A 833 -4.79 -8.82 -18.22
N ALA A 834 -4.01 -8.24 -17.31
CA ALA A 834 -3.91 -6.79 -17.13
C ALA A 834 -3.52 -6.06 -18.43
N THR A 835 -2.55 -6.61 -19.17
CA THR A 835 -2.11 -6.05 -20.46
C THR A 835 -3.20 -6.17 -21.52
N ASN A 836 -3.96 -7.26 -21.53
CA ASN A 836 -5.07 -7.46 -22.46
C ASN A 836 -6.28 -6.58 -22.14
N LEU A 837 -6.60 -6.39 -20.85
CA LEU A 837 -7.70 -5.53 -20.41
C LEU A 837 -7.38 -4.04 -20.60
N SER A 838 -6.12 -3.63 -20.45
CA SER A 838 -5.69 -2.23 -20.68
C SER A 838 -5.50 -1.88 -22.16
N ASN A 839 -5.28 -2.87 -23.03
CA ASN A 839 -5.16 -2.67 -24.47
C ASN A 839 -6.55 -2.61 -25.15
N GLU A 840 -6.76 -1.61 -26.00
CA GLU A 840 -8.07 -1.36 -26.62
C GLU A 840 -8.48 -2.45 -27.61
N GLU A 841 -7.54 -2.94 -28.44
CA GLU A 841 -7.78 -3.97 -29.44
C GLU A 841 -7.93 -5.35 -28.80
N ALA A 842 -7.03 -5.71 -27.88
CA ALA A 842 -7.10 -6.99 -27.16
C ALA A 842 -8.32 -7.06 -26.24
N GLY A 843 -8.69 -5.96 -25.58
CA GLY A 843 -9.90 -5.87 -24.77
C GLY A 843 -11.19 -6.03 -25.59
N ARG A 844 -11.18 -5.64 -26.87
CA ARG A 844 -12.28 -5.89 -27.82
C ARG A 844 -12.29 -7.33 -28.32
N GLU A 845 -11.11 -7.96 -28.49
CA GLU A 845 -10.97 -9.37 -28.86
C GLU A 845 -11.43 -10.32 -27.75
N LEU A 846 -11.34 -9.89 -26.49
CA LEU A 846 -11.94 -10.52 -25.31
C LEU A 846 -13.45 -10.30 -25.26
N ASP A 847 -14.19 -11.03 -26.10
CA ASP A 847 -15.65 -11.08 -26.03
C ASP A 847 -16.16 -11.64 -24.68
N TRP A 848 -17.46 -11.52 -24.46
CA TRP A 848 -18.08 -11.93 -23.19
C TRP A 848 -17.93 -13.42 -22.89
N GLU A 849 -17.90 -14.28 -23.91
CA GLU A 849 -17.74 -15.71 -23.72
C GLU A 849 -16.30 -16.03 -23.27
N LYS A 850 -15.30 -15.40 -23.88
CA LYS A 850 -13.90 -15.50 -23.45
C LYS A 850 -13.70 -14.96 -22.04
N ARG A 851 -14.29 -13.82 -21.70
CA ARG A 851 -14.21 -13.25 -20.33
C ARG A 851 -14.81 -14.18 -19.28
N VAL A 852 -15.98 -14.74 -19.56
CA VAL A 852 -16.61 -15.75 -18.69
C VAL A 852 -15.73 -17.00 -18.58
N ASN A 853 -15.12 -17.46 -19.67
CA ASN A 853 -14.22 -18.61 -19.65
C ASN A 853 -12.93 -18.33 -18.87
N ILE A 854 -12.38 -17.12 -18.94
CA ILE A 854 -11.24 -16.68 -18.12
C ILE A 854 -11.60 -16.77 -16.62
N ILE A 855 -12.76 -16.23 -16.23
CA ILE A 855 -13.25 -16.28 -14.84
C ILE A 855 -13.44 -17.73 -14.39
N LYS A 856 -14.03 -18.59 -15.24
CA LYS A 856 -14.15 -20.03 -14.99
C LYS A 856 -12.78 -20.70 -14.84
N GLY A 857 -11.81 -20.35 -15.69
CA GLY A 857 -10.45 -20.88 -15.65
C GLY A 857 -9.75 -20.57 -14.34
N VAL A 858 -9.81 -19.31 -13.89
CA VAL A 858 -9.25 -18.89 -12.60
C VAL A 858 -9.99 -19.56 -11.44
N ALA A 859 -11.33 -19.63 -11.48
CA ALA A 859 -12.11 -20.31 -10.44
C ALA A 859 -11.74 -21.79 -10.30
N ASN A 860 -11.56 -22.50 -11.42
CA ASN A 860 -11.13 -23.88 -11.44
C ASN A 860 -9.70 -24.04 -10.90
N ALA A 861 -8.79 -23.14 -11.25
CA ALA A 861 -7.43 -23.13 -10.73
C ALA A 861 -7.41 -22.97 -9.21
N LEU A 862 -8.12 -21.98 -8.65
CA LEU A 862 -8.17 -21.76 -7.20
C LEU A 862 -8.94 -22.88 -6.49
N SER A 863 -10.00 -23.42 -7.08
CA SER A 863 -10.70 -24.58 -6.53
C SER A 863 -9.76 -25.77 -6.37
N TYR A 864 -8.98 -26.07 -7.40
CA TYR A 864 -7.95 -27.11 -7.38
C TYR A 864 -6.92 -26.84 -6.27
N LEU A 865 -6.39 -25.61 -6.20
CA LEU A 865 -5.41 -25.23 -5.18
C LEU A 865 -5.94 -25.38 -3.76
N HIS A 866 -7.20 -24.99 -3.51
CA HIS A 866 -7.79 -25.01 -2.17
C HIS A 866 -8.31 -26.39 -1.73
N ASN A 867 -8.68 -27.28 -2.67
CA ASN A 867 -9.42 -28.50 -2.34
C ASN A 867 -8.79 -29.80 -2.87
N ASP A 868 -8.13 -29.76 -4.03
CA ASP A 868 -7.67 -30.97 -4.73
C ASP A 868 -6.16 -31.24 -4.51
N CYS A 869 -5.41 -30.21 -4.08
CA CYS A 869 -4.04 -30.38 -3.59
C CYS A 869 -4.03 -31.11 -2.25
N SER A 870 -2.96 -31.90 -1.98
CA SER A 870 -2.79 -32.65 -0.73
C SER A 870 -2.81 -31.76 0.52
N GLN A 871 -2.39 -30.51 0.38
CA GLN A 871 -2.61 -29.44 1.33
C GLN A 871 -3.21 -28.25 0.58
N PRO A 872 -4.22 -27.54 1.15
CA PRO A 872 -4.76 -26.35 0.50
C PRO A 872 -3.66 -25.29 0.27
N ILE A 873 -3.45 -24.86 -0.97
CA ILE A 873 -2.49 -23.82 -1.33
C ILE A 873 -3.23 -22.51 -1.50
N VAL A 874 -2.93 -21.50 -0.69
CA VAL A 874 -3.47 -20.14 -0.87
C VAL A 874 -2.48 -19.31 -1.65
N HIS A 875 -2.90 -18.75 -2.78
CA HIS A 875 -2.07 -17.99 -3.71
C HIS A 875 -1.58 -16.67 -3.10
N ARG A 876 -2.46 -15.94 -2.37
CA ARG A 876 -2.23 -14.66 -1.68
C ARG A 876 -1.93 -13.45 -2.55
N ASP A 877 -1.49 -13.64 -3.78
CA ASP A 877 -1.25 -12.55 -4.73
C ASP A 877 -1.99 -12.74 -6.06
N LEU A 878 -3.30 -13.04 -6.01
CA LEU A 878 -4.11 -13.15 -7.21
C LEU A 878 -4.49 -11.75 -7.71
N SER A 879 -4.01 -11.39 -8.90
CA SER A 879 -4.37 -10.14 -9.61
C SER A 879 -4.36 -10.36 -11.12
N SER A 880 -4.85 -9.40 -11.90
CA SER A 880 -4.84 -9.47 -13.36
C SER A 880 -3.42 -9.49 -13.96
N ASN A 881 -2.40 -9.05 -13.22
CA ASN A 881 -0.99 -9.17 -13.63
C ASN A 881 -0.48 -10.61 -13.54
N ASN A 882 -1.04 -11.40 -12.62
CA ASN A 882 -0.62 -12.77 -12.31
C ASN A 882 -1.50 -13.83 -12.99
N VAL A 883 -2.48 -13.42 -13.80
CA VAL A 883 -3.24 -14.29 -14.70
C VAL A 883 -2.74 -14.09 -16.12
N LEU A 884 -2.18 -15.14 -16.72
CA LEU A 884 -1.65 -15.13 -18.09
C LEU A 884 -2.62 -15.82 -19.05
N LEU A 885 -2.57 -15.42 -20.32
CA LEU A 885 -3.45 -15.92 -21.38
C LEU A 885 -2.63 -16.62 -22.47
N ASP A 886 -3.06 -17.82 -22.88
CA ASP A 886 -2.48 -18.51 -24.04
C ASP A 886 -3.04 -17.97 -25.37
N ALA A 887 -2.60 -18.55 -26.48
CA ALA A 887 -3.06 -18.19 -27.82
C ALA A 887 -4.58 -18.29 -28.00
N GLU A 888 -5.25 -19.15 -27.23
CA GLU A 888 -6.70 -19.38 -27.23
C GLU A 888 -7.47 -18.53 -26.21
N PHE A 889 -6.79 -17.62 -25.48
CA PHE A 889 -7.33 -16.82 -24.37
C PHE A 889 -7.77 -17.64 -23.14
N GLU A 890 -7.24 -18.85 -22.96
CA GLU A 890 -7.45 -19.61 -21.73
C GLU A 890 -6.59 -19.05 -20.59
N ALA A 891 -7.22 -18.90 -19.42
CA ALA A 891 -6.58 -18.32 -18.24
C ALA A 891 -5.68 -19.33 -17.53
N HIS A 892 -4.47 -18.86 -17.21
CA HIS A 892 -3.45 -19.59 -16.47
C HIS A 892 -2.95 -18.75 -15.30
N VAL A 893 -3.24 -19.18 -14.07
CA VAL A 893 -2.73 -18.52 -12.85
C VAL A 893 -1.21 -18.75 -12.74
N SER A 894 -0.48 -17.71 -12.35
CA SER A 894 0.99 -17.67 -12.29
C SER A 894 1.49 -16.86 -11.09
N ASP A 895 2.80 -16.87 -10.86
CA ASP A 895 3.51 -16.19 -9.76
C ASP A 895 3.13 -16.67 -8.35
N PHE A 896 3.70 -17.81 -7.98
CA PHE A 896 3.45 -18.45 -6.67
C PHE A 896 4.47 -18.01 -5.60
N GLY A 897 5.22 -16.91 -5.79
CA GLY A 897 6.25 -16.45 -4.85
C GLY A 897 5.72 -16.16 -3.45
N THR A 898 4.46 -15.70 -3.35
CA THR A 898 3.80 -15.40 -2.07
C THR A 898 2.90 -16.53 -1.57
N ALA A 899 2.74 -17.61 -2.35
CA ALA A 899 1.81 -18.69 -2.06
C ALA A 899 2.16 -19.39 -0.73
N LYS A 900 1.13 -19.88 -0.03
CA LYS A 900 1.27 -20.54 1.26
C LYS A 900 0.44 -21.82 1.30
N LEU A 901 1.08 -22.94 1.63
CA LEU A 901 0.40 -24.19 1.97
C LEU A 901 -0.24 -24.04 3.36
N LEU A 902 -1.55 -24.23 3.47
CA LEU A 902 -2.27 -24.24 4.74
C LEU A 902 -2.13 -25.61 5.39
N ASN A 903 -1.68 -25.60 6.64
CA ASN A 903 -1.54 -26.81 7.44
C ASN A 903 -2.40 -26.66 8.71
N PRO A 904 -3.37 -27.57 8.97
CA PRO A 904 -4.24 -27.51 10.16
C PRO A 904 -3.48 -27.46 11.49
N ASP A 905 -2.26 -27.97 11.54
CA ASP A 905 -1.42 -28.08 12.73
C ASP A 905 -0.33 -27.00 12.86
N SER A 906 -0.34 -25.97 11.99
CA SER A 906 0.64 -24.87 11.92
C SER A 906 0.00 -23.49 12.11
N SER A 907 0.81 -22.47 12.38
CA SER A 907 0.34 -21.09 12.43
C SER A 907 0.09 -20.56 11.00
N ASN A 908 -1.18 -20.34 10.66
CA ASN A 908 -1.57 -19.71 9.39
C ASN A 908 -1.20 -18.21 9.31
N TRP A 909 -0.41 -17.70 10.24
CA TRP A 909 0.03 -16.30 10.32
C TRP A 909 1.18 -16.02 9.34
N THR A 910 1.19 -14.85 8.71
CA THR A 910 2.23 -14.45 7.76
C THR A 910 2.29 -12.92 7.65
N ASN A 911 3.44 -12.40 7.20
CA ASN A 911 3.54 -11.00 6.81
C ASN A 911 2.54 -10.70 5.68
N LEU A 912 1.97 -9.49 5.68
CA LEU A 912 1.11 -9.03 4.59
C LEU A 912 1.86 -9.16 3.26
N ALA A 913 1.24 -9.85 2.31
CA ALA A 913 1.72 -10.00 0.94
C ALA A 913 0.52 -10.07 0.00
N GLY A 914 0.67 -9.55 -1.21
CA GLY A 914 -0.38 -9.47 -2.23
C GLY A 914 -0.46 -8.08 -2.86
N THR A 915 -1.02 -8.01 -4.06
CA THR A 915 -1.16 -6.80 -4.87
C THR A 915 -2.19 -5.86 -4.24
N TYR A 916 -1.77 -4.61 -4.00
CA TYR A 916 -2.66 -3.56 -3.47
C TYR A 916 -3.91 -3.41 -4.33
N GLY A 917 -5.09 -3.32 -3.70
CA GLY A 917 -6.40 -3.32 -4.38
C GLY A 917 -7.07 -4.69 -4.50
N TYR A 918 -6.31 -5.80 -4.42
CA TYR A 918 -6.84 -7.17 -4.46
C TYR A 918 -6.77 -7.90 -3.11
N VAL A 919 -5.99 -7.36 -2.16
CA VAL A 919 -5.75 -7.97 -0.86
C VAL A 919 -7.01 -7.90 0.01
N ALA A 920 -7.40 -9.05 0.58
CA ALA A 920 -8.53 -9.13 1.49
C ALA A 920 -8.31 -8.26 2.75
N PRO A 921 -9.29 -7.42 3.16
CA PRO A 921 -9.12 -6.49 4.27
C PRO A 921 -8.66 -7.16 5.57
N GLU A 922 -9.16 -8.37 5.85
CA GLU A 922 -8.82 -9.12 7.06
C GLU A 922 -7.36 -9.56 7.13
N LEU A 923 -6.69 -9.70 6.00
CA LEU A 923 -5.28 -10.07 5.99
C LEU A 923 -4.41 -8.93 6.51
N ALA A 924 -4.82 -7.67 6.31
CA ALA A 924 -4.10 -6.48 6.75
C ALA A 924 -4.09 -6.29 8.28
N TYR A 925 -5.17 -6.67 8.97
CA TYR A 925 -5.27 -6.50 10.44
C TYR A 925 -5.17 -7.80 11.24
N THR A 926 -5.47 -8.97 10.65
CA THR A 926 -5.34 -10.25 11.36
C THR A 926 -4.06 -11.01 11.04
N MET A 927 -3.37 -10.71 9.92
CA MET A 927 -2.20 -11.48 9.44
C MET A 927 -2.43 -13.00 9.29
N LYS A 928 -3.66 -13.50 9.44
CA LYS A 928 -4.03 -14.90 9.37
C LYS A 928 -4.52 -15.24 7.97
N VAL A 929 -3.81 -16.12 7.28
CA VAL A 929 -4.19 -16.60 5.95
C VAL A 929 -5.30 -17.64 6.05
N SER A 930 -6.27 -17.53 5.16
CA SER A 930 -7.22 -18.58 4.84
C SER A 930 -7.47 -18.58 3.34
N GLU A 931 -8.09 -19.64 2.83
CA GLU A 931 -8.56 -19.71 1.45
C GLU A 931 -9.50 -18.55 1.08
N LYS A 932 -10.15 -17.92 2.07
CA LYS A 932 -11.04 -16.76 1.89
C LYS A 932 -10.32 -15.50 1.43
N CYS A 933 -9.00 -15.42 1.59
CA CYS A 933 -8.21 -14.31 1.07
C CYS A 933 -8.22 -14.34 -0.48
N ASP A 934 -7.94 -15.50 -1.07
CA ASP A 934 -8.00 -15.69 -2.52
C ASP A 934 -9.43 -15.55 -3.06
N VAL A 935 -10.44 -15.95 -2.28
CA VAL A 935 -11.86 -15.76 -2.67
C VAL A 935 -12.16 -14.26 -2.82
N TYR A 936 -11.68 -13.41 -1.91
CA TYR A 936 -11.85 -11.96 -2.04
C TYR A 936 -11.13 -11.42 -3.28
N SER A 937 -9.85 -11.78 -3.47
CA SER A 937 -9.08 -11.38 -4.64
C SER A 937 -9.73 -11.84 -5.94
N PHE A 938 -10.35 -13.03 -5.95
CA PHE A 938 -11.13 -13.54 -7.07
C PHE A 938 -12.37 -12.68 -7.34
N GLY A 939 -13.07 -12.20 -6.30
CA GLY A 939 -14.19 -11.27 -6.44
C GLY A 939 -13.76 -9.95 -7.11
N VAL A 940 -12.64 -9.38 -6.69
CA VAL A 940 -12.05 -8.16 -7.29
C VAL A 940 -11.68 -8.40 -8.75
N LEU A 941 -10.97 -9.49 -9.03
CA LEU A 941 -10.55 -9.88 -10.39
C LEU A 941 -11.76 -10.14 -11.30
N THR A 942 -12.81 -10.77 -10.78
CA THR A 942 -14.03 -11.07 -11.55
C THR A 942 -14.73 -9.78 -11.99
N MET A 943 -14.85 -8.80 -11.08
CA MET A 943 -15.36 -7.48 -11.43
C MET A 943 -14.44 -6.78 -12.44
N GLU A 944 -13.13 -6.82 -12.24
CA GLU A 944 -12.16 -6.22 -13.18
C GLU A 944 -12.29 -6.78 -14.60
N VAL A 945 -12.44 -8.10 -14.74
CA VAL A 945 -12.61 -8.76 -16.06
C VAL A 945 -13.92 -8.32 -16.71
N ILE A 946 -15.01 -8.19 -15.96
CA ILE A 946 -16.32 -7.80 -16.52
C ILE A 946 -16.35 -6.32 -16.86
N MET A 947 -15.74 -5.48 -16.03
CA MET A 947 -15.67 -4.04 -16.20
C MET A 947 -14.61 -3.60 -17.23
N GLY A 948 -13.62 -4.45 -17.48
CA GLY A 948 -12.47 -4.12 -18.33
C GLY A 948 -11.44 -3.22 -17.65
N ALA A 949 -11.66 -2.87 -16.38
CA ALA A 949 -10.81 -2.02 -15.55
C ALA A 949 -11.03 -2.36 -14.07
N HIS A 950 -10.03 -2.07 -13.23
CA HIS A 950 -10.08 -2.41 -11.80
C HIS A 950 -11.27 -1.72 -11.08
N PRO A 951 -12.04 -2.43 -10.23
CA PRO A 951 -13.26 -1.90 -9.62
C PRO A 951 -13.03 -0.76 -8.61
N GLY A 952 -11.84 -0.67 -7.99
CA GLY A 952 -11.46 0.45 -7.12
C GLY A 952 -12.46 0.71 -5.98
N ASP A 953 -12.88 1.96 -5.82
CA ASP A 953 -13.82 2.39 -4.77
C ASP A 953 -15.23 1.78 -4.92
N LEU A 954 -15.56 1.19 -6.09
CA LEU A 954 -16.84 0.51 -6.30
C LEU A 954 -17.04 -0.65 -5.30
N ILE A 955 -15.94 -1.26 -4.84
CA ILE A 955 -15.96 -2.31 -3.82
C ILE A 955 -16.52 -1.77 -2.48
N SER A 956 -16.26 -0.51 -2.15
CA SER A 956 -16.74 0.12 -0.89
C SER A 956 -18.20 0.55 -0.92
N THR A 957 -18.81 0.59 -2.11
CA THR A 957 -20.18 1.07 -2.36
C THR A 957 -21.13 -0.04 -2.81
N LEU A 958 -20.75 -1.31 -2.59
CA LEU A 958 -21.51 -2.47 -3.05
C LEU A 958 -22.94 -2.50 -2.46
N PRO A 959 -23.99 -2.66 -3.30
CA PRO A 959 -25.37 -2.68 -2.85
C PRO A 959 -25.68 -3.90 -1.96
N SER A 960 -26.58 -3.73 -0.99
CA SER A 960 -26.99 -4.83 -0.09
C SER A 960 -28.11 -5.72 -0.65
N SER A 961 -28.74 -5.34 -1.78
CA SER A 961 -29.87 -6.04 -2.37
C SER A 961 -29.57 -6.65 -3.74
N SER A 962 -30.10 -7.85 -4.02
CA SER A 962 -29.88 -8.57 -5.28
C SER A 962 -30.46 -7.85 -6.51
N LEU A 963 -31.52 -7.05 -6.32
CA LEU A 963 -32.13 -6.27 -7.41
C LEU A 963 -31.27 -5.07 -7.81
N GLU A 964 -30.66 -4.37 -6.85
CA GLU A 964 -29.71 -3.29 -7.11
C GLU A 964 -28.42 -3.83 -7.74
N MET A 965 -27.97 -5.01 -7.33
CA MET A 965 -26.84 -5.71 -7.96
C MET A 965 -27.10 -5.93 -9.46
N ARG A 966 -28.28 -6.45 -9.85
CA ARG A 966 -28.62 -6.68 -11.27
C ARG A 966 -28.70 -5.42 -12.11
N LEU A 967 -29.13 -4.30 -11.52
CA LEU A 967 -29.11 -3.00 -12.20
C LEU A 967 -27.66 -2.53 -12.39
N LEU A 968 -26.83 -2.65 -11.35
CA LEU A 968 -25.41 -2.31 -11.41
C LEU A 968 -24.66 -3.12 -12.48
N VAL A 969 -24.94 -4.42 -12.64
CA VAL A 969 -24.30 -5.27 -13.66
C VAL A 969 -24.43 -4.66 -15.05
N LYS A 970 -25.60 -4.15 -15.43
CA LYS A 970 -25.83 -3.59 -16.76
C LYS A 970 -25.03 -2.31 -17.01
N ASP A 971 -24.79 -1.54 -15.95
CA ASP A 971 -24.14 -0.24 -16.02
C ASP A 971 -22.61 -0.33 -15.93
N VAL A 972 -22.07 -1.46 -15.45
CA VAL A 972 -20.62 -1.65 -15.24
C VAL A 972 -19.96 -2.57 -16.28
N LEU A 973 -20.70 -3.12 -17.24
CA LEU A 973 -20.10 -3.92 -18.32
C LEU A 973 -19.12 -3.07 -19.14
N ASP A 974 -17.95 -3.63 -19.44
CA ASP A 974 -17.03 -3.10 -20.45
C ASP A 974 -17.76 -2.85 -21.78
N GLN A 975 -17.67 -1.64 -22.31
CA GLN A 975 -18.38 -1.24 -23.52
C GLN A 975 -17.64 -1.61 -24.81
N ARG A 976 -16.42 -2.16 -24.72
CA ARG A 976 -15.60 -2.51 -25.90
C ARG A 976 -16.08 -3.76 -26.65
N PRO A 977 -16.44 -4.88 -25.97
CA PRO A 977 -17.06 -6.02 -26.64
C PRO A 977 -18.44 -5.68 -27.19
N LEU A 978 -18.91 -6.43 -28.19
CA LEU A 978 -20.30 -6.33 -28.64
C LEU A 978 -21.26 -6.66 -27.49
N PRO A 979 -22.46 -6.04 -27.43
CA PRO A 979 -23.45 -6.36 -26.40
C PRO A 979 -23.71 -7.87 -26.31
N PRO A 980 -23.79 -8.43 -25.09
CA PRO A 980 -23.96 -9.87 -24.91
C PRO A 980 -25.32 -10.33 -25.48
N SER A 981 -25.36 -11.55 -26.02
CA SER A 981 -26.64 -12.21 -26.31
C SER A 981 -27.39 -12.49 -25.01
N THR A 982 -28.70 -12.73 -25.10
CA THR A 982 -29.54 -12.97 -23.92
C THR A 982 -29.01 -14.12 -23.05
N ASP A 983 -28.53 -15.21 -23.67
CA ASP A 983 -27.96 -16.36 -22.96
C ASP A 983 -26.63 -16.05 -22.25
N VAL A 984 -25.88 -15.06 -22.74
CA VAL A 984 -24.61 -14.61 -22.12
C VAL A 984 -24.87 -13.56 -21.05
N GLN A 985 -25.90 -12.73 -21.22
CA GLN A 985 -26.35 -11.75 -20.23
C GLN A 985 -26.71 -12.43 -18.90
N ASP A 986 -27.49 -13.52 -18.94
CA ASP A 986 -27.88 -14.27 -17.73
C ASP A 986 -26.67 -14.88 -17.02
N LYS A 987 -25.67 -15.33 -17.78
CA LYS A 987 -24.39 -15.81 -17.23
C LYS A 987 -23.60 -14.68 -16.58
N LEU A 988 -23.54 -13.50 -17.19
CA LEU A 988 -22.84 -12.33 -16.62
C LEU A 988 -23.50 -11.84 -15.33
N GLU A 989 -24.83 -11.82 -15.27
CA GLU A 989 -25.56 -11.51 -14.03
C GLU A 989 -25.22 -12.50 -12.91
N SER A 990 -25.21 -13.81 -13.23
CA SER A 990 -24.85 -14.86 -12.27
C SER A 990 -23.39 -14.74 -11.80
N VAL A 991 -22.46 -14.45 -12.71
CA VAL A 991 -21.02 -14.27 -12.39
C VAL A 991 -20.81 -13.05 -11.49
N MET A 992 -21.55 -11.96 -11.71
CA MET A 992 -21.47 -10.77 -10.86
C MET A 992 -22.10 -11.00 -9.48
N GLU A 993 -23.22 -11.73 -9.39
CA GLU A 993 -23.79 -12.15 -8.10
C GLU A 993 -22.74 -12.94 -7.29
N ILE A 994 -22.01 -13.86 -7.95
CA ILE A 994 -20.89 -14.58 -7.32
C ILE A 994 -19.77 -13.64 -6.88
N ALA A 995 -19.38 -12.67 -7.72
CA ALA A 995 -18.33 -11.70 -7.39
C ALA A 995 -18.68 -10.92 -6.11
N PHE A 996 -19.94 -10.48 -5.97
CA PHE A 996 -20.40 -9.77 -4.77
C PHE A 996 -20.39 -10.66 -3.53
N MET A 997 -20.78 -11.94 -3.65
CA MET A 997 -20.65 -12.90 -2.54
C MET A 997 -19.19 -13.09 -2.10
N CYS A 998 -18.24 -13.02 -3.05
CA CYS A 998 -16.81 -13.11 -2.77
C CYS A 998 -16.26 -11.87 -2.04
N LEU A 999 -16.87 -10.70 -2.25
CA LEU A 999 -16.44 -9.42 -1.67
C LEU A 999 -17.07 -9.11 -0.31
N ALA A 1000 -17.80 -10.04 0.29
CA ALA A 1000 -18.41 -9.85 1.61
C ALA A 1000 -17.35 -9.47 2.68
N GLU A 1001 -17.64 -8.47 3.52
CA GLU A 1001 -16.75 -7.99 4.57
C GLU A 1001 -16.36 -9.10 5.56
N ASN A 1002 -17.31 -9.96 5.93
CA ASN A 1002 -17.05 -11.10 6.79
C ASN A 1002 -16.51 -12.30 5.97
N PRO A 1003 -15.27 -12.75 6.22
CA PRO A 1003 -14.66 -13.86 5.45
C PRO A 1003 -15.46 -15.17 5.54
N HIS A 1004 -16.17 -15.41 6.65
CA HIS A 1004 -16.99 -16.61 6.85
C HIS A 1004 -18.26 -16.61 5.99
N SER A 1005 -18.69 -15.43 5.51
CA SER A 1005 -19.86 -15.28 4.65
C SER A 1005 -19.53 -15.49 3.17
N ARG A 1006 -18.25 -15.47 2.79
CA ARG A 1006 -17.80 -15.73 1.42
C ARG A 1006 -17.95 -17.22 1.09
N PRO A 1007 -18.33 -17.61 -0.14
CA PRO A 1007 -18.36 -19.01 -0.56
C PRO A 1007 -16.95 -19.63 -0.62
N THR A 1008 -16.86 -20.94 -0.84
CA THR A 1008 -15.57 -21.61 -1.14
C THR A 1008 -15.31 -21.59 -2.64
N MET A 1009 -14.05 -21.64 -3.08
CA MET A 1009 -13.75 -21.73 -4.52
C MET A 1009 -14.32 -22.98 -5.17
N TYR A 1010 -14.46 -24.08 -4.42
CA TYR A 1010 -15.20 -25.26 -4.88
C TYR A 1010 -16.66 -24.92 -5.21
N ALA A 1011 -17.39 -24.29 -4.28
CA ALA A 1011 -18.78 -23.89 -4.51
C ALA A 1011 -18.90 -22.91 -5.69
N ILE A 1012 -17.99 -21.94 -5.79
CA ILE A 1012 -17.92 -20.99 -6.91
C ILE A 1012 -17.71 -21.74 -8.23
N SER A 1013 -16.77 -22.68 -8.30
CA SER A 1013 -16.50 -23.45 -9.53
C SER A 1013 -17.73 -24.23 -10.00
N GLN A 1014 -18.53 -24.77 -9.07
CA GLN A 1014 -19.78 -25.47 -9.39
C GLN A 1014 -20.86 -24.51 -9.89
N LEU A 1015 -21.02 -23.34 -9.24
CA LEU A 1015 -21.97 -22.31 -9.65
C LEU A 1015 -21.63 -21.71 -11.03
N LEU A 1016 -20.34 -21.67 -11.37
CA LEU A 1016 -19.89 -21.24 -12.69
C LEU A 1016 -19.94 -22.35 -13.75
N ALA A 1017 -20.09 -23.62 -13.34
CA ALA A 1017 -20.20 -24.76 -14.24
C ALA A 1017 -21.64 -25.04 -14.69
N SER A 1018 -22.63 -24.66 -13.87
CA SER A 1018 -24.05 -24.57 -14.26
C SER A 1018 -24.30 -23.42 -15.23
#